data_AF-A0A2D6LIZ6-F1
#
_entry.id   AF-A0A2D6LIZ6-F1
#
_cell.length_a   1.000
_cell.length_b   1.000
_cell.length_c   1.000
_cell.angle_alpha   90.00
_cell.angle_beta   90.00
_cell.angle_gamma   90.00
#
_symmetry.space_group_name_H-M   'P 1'
#
loop_
_entity.id
_entity.type
_entity.pdbx_description
1 polymer ?
#
loop_
_entity_poly.entity_id
_entity_poly.type
_entity_poly.pdbx_seq_one_letter_code
_entity_poly.pdbx_strand_id
1 'polypeptide(L)'
;MITVAEVKTTKSANQVTSTAQQQPEQAEKAPKFFIDLRPRLFKLPEFKNKEQINVRYPLLPPYAFAHIYWDKNQKELVYKVEEQLLSETEQELFKLIQLGLEEMINISFRYAKKSDLIINYLEKNVQSILAELGAKVSTQSYLKIMYYIYRNFIGLNKIEPIINDPYIEDIECNGTGTPIYIVHRKYQNLKTNIIYKDASELVDFVEKLAQKTGRYVSYAKPLLDGTLLDGSRVNATYTSDVTTHGPTFTIRKFTKEPLTPLHLINYGTADAATFAYVWMAIENKFNVITIGETASGKTTFLNSILQFVPSEARIVSIEDTREINLAHQNWIPAVARVGFGIPNLLGKQYGEITLFDLLRETFRQNPDYVVVGEVRGQETYVLFQGMASIPGNEKVMVLQNDQPKLIPIEQINDVKDCKTISYNPKTCEVKILPVAAHITHPSRKELVKITTKTGREITATPDHSLFTLNDKNELLEIPAGNLQEGDNMMISSKIPCGYADIKTLNLIDIIPNIRIYAPEKVREASHKLGYYQASSVCGIVSITDYYSPFKKANPASMNSETFFNLMGEAGMVAEYSSLKVKLLRKSRPIDSEVEINDEFLRLLGYYISEGTVNFSGKNSSFALYSKNLEVLEDMRKCMATVTKINPVERTTTGFGTSQELKVGNKIYSELLNALCGKGSSNKHIPSFMFGLSKERIGKFLAALYTGDGYTTKHSFGYNTISKELAQQVQQLLLVYGIVASLYKSKTKKNKEIYGVVFYKKDDMDEFLKYTEVLGKKKFEMKKFALPSRKVRDAYVDKVKKIEKITLKKPIPVYDLSVPGTENFLSATGVILHNSGHSSYSTFHAASVETLVKRLETPPINLPASLVDSLDIIINVVHLKDQKRNIRRMTNLKEVIEVKQQLGTVDSNTLFEWDPIKDAVNYNGHSHILSIISKRTGIPIAKLEAELQIRTKILQRMIEKNILNHSEFTKVINLYYKEPKIVIRELGIK
;
A
#
# COMPACT_ATOMS: atom_id res chain seq x y z
N MET A 1 -18.83 -50.73 15.05
CA MET A 1 -19.48 -51.88 14.39
C MET A 1 -20.69 -52.28 15.22
N ILE A 2 -21.73 -52.79 14.56
CA ILE A 2 -22.87 -53.55 15.13
C ILE A 2 -23.82 -52.76 16.07
N THR A 3 -25.12 -53.03 15.88
CA THR A 3 -26.31 -52.41 16.49
C THR A 3 -27.03 -53.40 17.44
N VAL A 4 -28.32 -53.14 17.78
CA VAL A 4 -29.31 -53.91 18.59
C VAL A 4 -29.41 -53.37 20.03
N ALA A 5 -30.51 -52.77 20.56
CA ALA A 5 -31.99 -52.93 20.47
C ALA A 5 -32.59 -54.04 21.38
N GLU A 6 -33.82 -53.99 21.92
CA GLU A 6 -34.66 -52.84 22.36
C GLU A 6 -34.97 -52.97 23.90
N VAL A 7 -36.15 -53.08 24.54
CA VAL A 7 -37.60 -53.03 24.17
C VAL A 7 -38.43 -52.30 25.25
N LYS A 8 -39.50 -51.59 24.87
CA LYS A 8 -40.54 -51.04 25.80
C LYS A 8 -41.40 -52.12 26.49
N THR A 9 -42.09 -51.78 27.59
CA THR A 9 -43.57 -51.93 27.88
C THR A 9 -43.86 -51.92 29.40
N THR A 10 -44.45 -50.88 30.02
CA THR A 10 -45.89 -50.51 30.21
C THR A 10 -46.71 -51.33 31.24
N LYS A 11 -47.31 -50.61 32.21
CA LYS A 11 -48.67 -50.71 32.85
C LYS A 11 -48.57 -50.07 34.27
N SER A 12 -49.38 -49.10 34.74
CA SER A 12 -50.85 -48.90 34.81
C SER A 12 -51.56 -49.87 35.76
N ALA A 13 -52.47 -49.48 36.67
CA ALA A 13 -52.89 -48.17 37.21
C ALA A 13 -53.80 -48.42 38.46
N ASN A 14 -54.06 -47.42 39.32
CA ASN A 14 -55.15 -47.28 40.33
C ASN A 14 -54.73 -46.32 41.48
N GLN A 15 -55.62 -45.75 42.31
CA GLN A 15 -56.94 -45.15 42.08
C GLN A 15 -57.27 -44.19 43.26
N VAL A 16 -58.07 -43.16 42.99
CA VAL A 16 -58.45 -42.00 43.81
C VAL A 16 -58.99 -42.30 45.23
N THR A 17 -58.53 -41.57 46.26
CA THR A 17 -59.39 -40.78 47.19
C THR A 17 -58.59 -39.86 48.13
N SER A 18 -59.30 -38.91 48.77
CA SER A 18 -58.76 -37.69 49.40
C SER A 18 -58.70 -37.72 50.93
N THR A 19 -57.75 -36.99 51.53
CA THR A 19 -58.06 -36.01 52.62
C THR A 19 -56.91 -35.02 52.89
N ALA A 20 -57.29 -33.85 53.43
CA ALA A 20 -56.49 -32.86 54.17
C ALA A 20 -55.21 -32.25 53.55
N GLN A 21 -55.18 -30.92 53.46
CA GLN A 21 -54.00 -30.13 53.10
C GLN A 21 -53.11 -29.88 54.34
N GLN A 22 -51.82 -30.19 54.25
CA GLN A 22 -50.76 -29.46 54.94
C GLN A 22 -49.60 -29.25 53.96
N GLN A 23 -49.04 -28.05 53.94
CA GLN A 23 -47.94 -27.68 53.05
C GLN A 23 -46.60 -28.08 53.68
N PRO A 24 -45.72 -28.82 52.98
CA PRO A 24 -44.29 -28.76 53.25
C PRO A 24 -43.77 -27.37 52.86
N GLU A 25 -42.84 -26.83 53.66
CA GLU A 25 -42.33 -25.48 53.49
C GLU A 25 -41.59 -25.27 52.15
N GLN A 26 -41.63 -24.05 51.63
CA GLN A 26 -40.87 -23.70 50.43
C GLN A 26 -39.38 -23.67 50.77
N ALA A 27 -38.59 -24.56 50.15
CA ALA A 27 -37.14 -24.46 50.22
C ALA A 27 -36.68 -23.12 49.62
N GLU A 28 -36.08 -22.27 50.45
CA GLU A 28 -35.56 -20.96 50.02
C GLU A 28 -34.55 -21.14 48.88
N LYS A 29 -34.80 -20.49 47.74
CA LYS A 29 -33.83 -20.47 46.64
C LYS A 29 -32.65 -19.58 47.04
N ALA A 30 -31.44 -20.16 47.01
CA ALA A 30 -30.22 -19.45 47.31
C ALA A 30 -30.11 -18.13 46.50
N PRO A 31 -29.61 -17.04 47.12
CA PRO A 31 -29.53 -15.74 46.48
C PRO A 31 -28.53 -15.75 45.33
N LYS A 32 -28.96 -15.33 44.14
CA LYS A 32 -28.09 -15.34 42.96
C LYS A 32 -27.02 -14.25 43.04
N PHE A 33 -25.77 -14.65 42.82
CA PHE A 33 -24.63 -13.75 42.75
C PHE A 33 -24.58 -13.00 41.41
N PHE A 34 -24.22 -11.71 41.48
CA PHE A 34 -24.10 -10.81 40.32
C PHE A 34 -23.05 -9.73 40.58
N ILE A 35 -22.22 -9.44 39.57
CA ILE A 35 -21.31 -8.29 39.52
C ILE A 35 -21.61 -7.50 38.24
N ASP A 36 -21.74 -6.18 38.36
CA ASP A 36 -21.83 -5.29 37.20
C ASP A 36 -20.44 -4.92 36.67
N LEU A 37 -19.96 -5.68 35.67
CA LEU A 37 -18.67 -5.45 35.01
C LEU A 37 -18.69 -4.34 33.94
N ARG A 38 -19.81 -3.59 33.80
CA ARG A 38 -19.89 -2.48 32.82
C ARG A 38 -19.15 -1.26 33.36
N PRO A 39 -18.16 -0.71 32.64
CA PRO A 39 -17.42 0.46 33.11
C PRO A 39 -18.36 1.66 33.22
N ARG A 40 -18.43 2.26 34.42
CA ARG A 40 -19.22 3.47 34.69
C ARG A 40 -18.28 4.67 34.77
N LEU A 41 -18.38 5.58 33.80
CA LEU A 41 -17.61 6.82 33.80
C LEU A 41 -18.30 7.86 34.68
N PHE A 42 -17.61 8.30 35.74
CA PHE A 42 -18.05 9.36 36.64
C PHE A 42 -17.30 10.67 36.34
N LYS A 43 -18.00 11.81 36.33
CA LYS A 43 -17.35 13.11 36.12
C LYS A 43 -16.57 13.52 37.37
N LEU A 44 -15.31 13.10 37.47
CA LEU A 44 -14.40 13.43 38.57
C LEU A 44 -14.28 14.96 38.73
N PRO A 45 -14.47 15.52 39.94
CA PRO A 45 -14.47 16.97 40.16
C PRO A 45 -13.13 17.61 39.83
N GLU A 46 -13.15 18.86 39.37
CA GLU A 46 -11.96 19.69 39.19
C GLU A 46 -11.54 20.32 40.51
N PHE A 47 -10.23 20.52 40.68
CA PHE A 47 -9.63 20.99 41.92
C PHE A 47 -8.42 21.88 41.60
N LYS A 48 -8.25 22.97 42.35
CA LYS A 48 -7.04 23.81 42.30
C LYS A 48 -6.04 23.46 43.41
N ASN A 49 -6.52 22.91 44.52
CA ASN A 49 -5.71 22.40 45.63
C ASN A 49 -5.97 20.89 45.80
N LYS A 50 -4.91 20.09 46.01
CA LYS A 50 -5.02 18.65 46.26
C LYS A 50 -5.62 18.32 47.63
N GLU A 51 -5.47 19.22 48.61
CA GLU A 51 -5.97 19.04 49.98
C GLU A 51 -7.50 18.97 50.09
N GLN A 52 -8.20 19.45 49.07
CA GLN A 52 -9.67 19.49 48.98
C GLN A 52 -10.27 18.25 48.29
N ILE A 53 -9.44 17.30 47.85
CA ILE A 53 -9.92 16.10 47.15
C ILE A 53 -10.48 15.11 48.17
N ASN A 54 -11.77 14.79 48.00
CA ASN A 54 -12.43 13.62 48.56
C ASN A 54 -13.47 13.15 47.53
N VAL A 55 -13.25 11.98 46.92
CA VAL A 55 -14.07 11.45 45.83
C VAL A 55 -14.23 9.94 45.99
N ARG A 56 -15.46 9.44 45.90
CA ARG A 56 -15.79 8.02 46.02
C ARG A 56 -16.65 7.54 44.86
N TYR A 57 -16.27 6.44 44.20
CA TYR A 57 -17.01 5.86 43.07
C TYR A 57 -16.93 4.31 43.08
N PRO A 58 -17.97 3.60 42.58
CA PRO A 58 -17.96 2.14 42.51
C PRO A 58 -16.97 1.60 41.47
N LEU A 59 -16.35 0.46 41.80
CA LEU A 59 -15.48 -0.31 40.90
C LEU A 59 -16.17 -1.61 40.47
N LEU A 60 -16.63 -2.39 41.46
CA LEU A 60 -17.36 -3.64 41.28
C LEU A 60 -18.58 -3.62 42.21
N PRO A 61 -19.62 -2.82 41.89
CA PRO A 61 -20.76 -2.64 42.79
C PRO A 61 -21.58 -3.94 42.92
N PRO A 62 -22.07 -4.30 44.13
CA PRO A 62 -22.01 -3.55 45.39
C PRO A 62 -20.77 -3.83 46.28
N TYR A 63 -19.78 -4.59 45.80
CA TYR A 63 -18.72 -5.17 46.64
C TYR A 63 -17.47 -4.29 46.80
N ALA A 64 -17.05 -3.55 45.76
CA ALA A 64 -15.81 -2.75 45.79
C ALA A 64 -15.99 -1.33 45.24
N PHE A 65 -15.34 -0.36 45.90
CA PHE A 65 -15.34 1.06 45.56
C PHE A 65 -13.92 1.64 45.60
N ALA A 66 -13.68 2.69 44.81
CA ALA A 66 -12.53 3.58 44.93
C ALA A 66 -12.91 4.76 45.83
N HIS A 67 -11.97 5.18 46.68
CA HIS A 67 -12.09 6.35 47.54
C HIS A 67 -10.75 7.10 47.54
N ILE A 68 -10.69 8.23 46.82
CA ILE A 68 -9.50 9.06 46.66
C ILE A 68 -9.64 10.26 47.58
N TYR A 69 -8.74 10.41 48.55
CA TYR A 69 -8.81 11.49 49.53
C TYR A 69 -7.42 11.97 49.96
N TRP A 70 -7.33 13.21 50.43
CA TRP A 70 -6.12 13.76 51.03
C TRP A 70 -5.90 13.25 52.45
N ASP A 71 -4.81 12.52 52.69
CA ASP A 71 -4.43 12.07 54.03
C ASP A 71 -3.68 13.21 54.75
N LYS A 72 -4.31 13.77 55.78
CA LYS A 72 -3.75 14.88 56.58
C LYS A 72 -2.50 14.50 57.38
N ASN A 73 -2.33 13.23 57.73
CA ASN A 73 -1.22 12.73 58.51
C ASN A 73 0.00 12.48 57.61
N GLN A 74 -0.23 11.84 56.46
CA GLN A 74 0.82 11.51 55.49
C GLN A 74 1.13 12.69 54.54
N LYS A 75 0.27 13.72 54.49
CA LYS A 75 0.36 14.90 53.61
C LYS A 75 0.48 14.54 52.13
N GLU A 76 -0.24 13.49 51.73
CA GLU A 76 -0.29 13.01 50.35
C GLU A 76 -1.73 12.64 49.95
N LEU A 77 -1.93 12.49 48.65
CA LEU A 77 -3.19 12.05 48.08
C LEU A 77 -3.18 10.52 47.95
N VAL A 78 -4.08 9.83 48.64
CA VAL A 78 -4.11 8.36 48.69
C VAL A 78 -5.31 7.81 47.92
N TYR A 79 -5.14 6.61 47.36
CA TYR A 79 -6.21 5.85 46.70
C TYR A 79 -6.58 4.65 47.56
N LYS A 80 -7.77 4.64 48.15
CA LYS A 80 -8.26 3.53 48.97
C LYS A 80 -9.25 2.69 48.19
N VAL A 81 -8.95 1.41 48.02
CA VAL A 81 -9.93 0.38 47.64
C VAL A 81 -10.72 0.00 48.88
N GLU A 82 -12.04 0.12 48.81
CA GLU A 82 -12.98 -0.27 49.86
C GLU A 82 -13.75 -1.51 49.41
N GLU A 83 -13.31 -2.68 49.88
CA GLU A 83 -14.01 -3.98 49.73
C GLU A 83 -14.85 -4.29 50.98
N GLN A 84 -15.87 -5.15 50.85
CA GLN A 84 -16.61 -5.68 52.00
C GLN A 84 -15.80 -6.76 52.73
N LEU A 85 -15.32 -6.49 53.94
CA LEU A 85 -14.53 -7.45 54.71
C LEU A 85 -15.32 -8.69 55.15
N LEU A 86 -14.64 -9.84 55.15
CA LEU A 86 -15.08 -11.09 55.77
C LEU A 86 -14.77 -11.08 57.27
N SER A 87 -15.71 -11.52 58.12
CA SER A 87 -15.43 -11.86 59.53
C SER A 87 -14.50 -13.07 59.63
N GLU A 88 -13.94 -13.34 60.81
CA GLU A 88 -13.05 -14.50 61.03
C GLU A 88 -13.72 -15.82 60.62
N THR A 89 -14.98 -16.03 61.02
CA THR A 89 -15.82 -17.17 60.61
C THR A 89 -16.10 -17.22 59.09
N GLU A 90 -16.25 -16.08 58.42
CA GLU A 90 -16.41 -16.01 56.97
C GLU A 90 -15.07 -16.28 56.24
N GLN A 91 -13.92 -15.98 56.85
CA GLN A 91 -12.57 -16.27 56.32
C GLN A 91 -12.22 -17.75 56.44
N GLU A 92 -12.53 -18.40 57.58
CA GLU A 92 -12.36 -19.84 57.76
C GLU A 92 -13.21 -20.63 56.76
N LEU A 93 -14.49 -20.26 56.63
CA LEU A 93 -15.40 -20.88 55.66
C LEU A 93 -14.96 -20.63 54.22
N PHE A 94 -14.52 -19.41 53.88
CA PHE A 94 -13.94 -19.11 52.57
C PHE A 94 -12.72 -20.01 52.27
N LYS A 95 -11.85 -20.26 53.25
CA LYS A 95 -10.66 -21.11 53.07
C LYS A 95 -11.02 -22.58 52.85
N LEU A 96 -12.02 -23.11 53.55
CA LEU A 96 -12.55 -24.46 53.31
C LEU A 96 -13.16 -24.59 51.91
N ILE A 97 -13.93 -23.59 51.47
CA ILE A 97 -14.52 -23.55 50.12
C ILE A 97 -13.43 -23.44 49.06
N GLN A 98 -12.38 -22.63 49.28
CA GLN A 98 -11.25 -22.52 48.36
C GLN A 98 -10.57 -23.88 48.14
N LEU A 99 -10.23 -24.60 49.22
CA LEU A 99 -9.61 -25.93 49.13
C LEU A 99 -10.50 -26.94 48.38
N GLY A 100 -11.80 -27.00 48.71
CA GLY A 100 -12.75 -27.87 48.00
C GLY A 100 -12.89 -27.54 46.51
N LEU A 101 -12.81 -26.27 46.12
CA LEU A 101 -12.80 -25.87 44.71
C LEU A 101 -11.46 -26.21 44.01
N GLU A 102 -10.34 -26.14 44.71
CA GLU A 102 -9.02 -26.55 44.19
C GLU A 102 -8.97 -28.06 43.91
N GLU A 103 -9.64 -28.89 44.72
CA GLU A 103 -9.81 -30.33 44.46
C GLU A 103 -10.84 -30.63 43.35
N MET A 104 -11.96 -29.88 43.29
CA MET A 104 -13.05 -30.16 42.33
C MET A 104 -12.82 -29.60 40.91
N ILE A 105 -11.99 -28.56 40.72
CA ILE A 105 -11.88 -27.85 39.43
C ILE A 105 -10.71 -28.36 38.58
N ASN A 106 -10.98 -29.34 37.73
CA ASN A 106 -10.06 -29.79 36.68
C ASN A 106 -10.36 -29.14 35.31
N ILE A 107 -10.68 -27.84 35.29
CA ILE A 107 -11.10 -27.10 34.08
C ILE A 107 -10.21 -25.88 33.84
N SER A 108 -9.48 -25.88 32.72
CA SER A 108 -8.77 -24.68 32.26
C SER A 108 -9.75 -23.65 31.70
N PHE A 109 -10.08 -22.62 32.49
CA PHE A 109 -11.03 -21.55 32.12
C PHE A 109 -10.56 -20.62 30.97
N ARG A 110 -9.46 -20.95 30.27
CA ARG A 110 -8.78 -20.12 29.26
C ARG A 110 -9.65 -19.70 28.06
N TYR A 111 -10.79 -20.35 27.83
CA TYR A 111 -11.62 -20.18 26.62
C TYR A 111 -13.09 -19.81 26.88
N ALA A 112 -13.51 -19.64 28.14
CA ALA A 112 -14.91 -19.44 28.50
C ALA A 112 -15.41 -18.00 28.21
N LYS A 113 -15.86 -17.73 26.98
CA LYS A 113 -16.29 -16.41 26.48
C LYS A 113 -17.54 -15.78 27.15
N LYS A 114 -18.14 -16.41 28.16
CA LYS A 114 -19.29 -15.86 28.91
C LYS A 114 -19.04 -16.00 30.41
N SER A 115 -18.83 -14.89 31.10
CA SER A 115 -18.64 -14.81 32.55
C SER A 115 -19.74 -15.55 33.31
N ASP A 116 -20.99 -15.38 32.88
CA ASP A 116 -22.18 -15.97 33.50
C ASP A 116 -22.10 -17.50 33.60
N LEU A 117 -21.53 -18.19 32.59
CA LEU A 117 -21.41 -19.64 32.60
C LEU A 117 -20.41 -20.13 33.66
N ILE A 118 -19.31 -19.39 33.85
CA ILE A 118 -18.31 -19.67 34.89
C ILE A 118 -18.90 -19.35 36.27
N ILE A 119 -19.62 -18.23 36.40
CA ILE A 119 -20.27 -17.82 37.64
C ILE A 119 -21.31 -18.87 38.07
N ASN A 120 -22.25 -19.27 37.20
CA ASN A 120 -23.24 -20.31 37.52
C ASN A 120 -22.57 -21.66 37.91
N TYR A 121 -21.41 -21.98 37.30
CA TYR A 121 -20.64 -23.19 37.63
C TYR A 121 -20.00 -23.11 39.02
N LEU A 122 -19.36 -21.97 39.36
CA LEU A 122 -18.83 -21.74 40.71
C LEU A 122 -19.94 -21.67 41.76
N GLU A 123 -21.07 -20.98 41.50
CA GLU A 123 -22.24 -20.97 42.38
C GLU A 123 -22.67 -22.41 42.72
N LYS A 124 -22.78 -23.30 41.72
CA LYS A 124 -23.16 -24.69 41.90
C LYS A 124 -22.14 -25.48 42.73
N ASN A 125 -20.84 -25.35 42.43
CA ASN A 125 -19.81 -26.10 43.16
C ASN A 125 -19.70 -25.61 44.62
N VAL A 126 -19.76 -24.30 44.87
CA VAL A 126 -19.81 -23.72 46.22
C VAL A 126 -21.04 -24.20 46.97
N GLN A 127 -22.20 -24.31 46.32
CA GLN A 127 -23.41 -24.88 46.94
C GLN A 127 -23.26 -26.37 47.28
N SER A 128 -22.54 -27.16 46.48
CA SER A 128 -22.21 -28.57 46.81
C SER A 128 -21.32 -28.65 48.05
N ILE A 129 -20.21 -27.91 48.06
CA ILE A 129 -19.26 -27.87 49.18
C ILE A 129 -19.95 -27.38 50.47
N LEU A 130 -20.81 -26.37 50.40
CA LEU A 130 -21.59 -25.90 51.55
C LEU A 130 -22.57 -26.96 52.08
N ALA A 131 -23.20 -27.75 51.21
CA ALA A 131 -24.08 -28.84 51.60
C ALA A 131 -23.29 -30.02 52.23
N GLU A 132 -22.14 -30.38 51.65
CA GLU A 132 -21.23 -31.41 52.15
C GLU A 132 -20.63 -31.05 53.51
N LEU A 133 -20.29 -29.78 53.73
CA LEU A 133 -19.84 -29.24 55.03
C LEU A 133 -20.99 -29.03 56.04
N GLY A 134 -22.25 -29.23 55.65
CA GLY A 134 -23.43 -28.93 56.47
C GLY A 134 -23.58 -27.45 56.88
N ALA A 135 -22.90 -26.54 56.17
CA ALA A 135 -22.69 -25.16 56.58
C ALA A 135 -23.90 -24.27 56.24
N LYS A 136 -24.61 -23.78 57.27
CA LYS A 136 -25.68 -22.79 57.11
C LYS A 136 -25.10 -21.38 57.04
N VAL A 137 -25.26 -20.71 55.90
CA VAL A 137 -24.65 -19.41 55.59
C VAL A 137 -25.73 -18.36 55.35
N SER A 138 -25.56 -17.15 55.88
CA SER A 138 -26.49 -16.04 55.59
C SER A 138 -26.42 -15.59 54.13
N THR A 139 -27.52 -15.08 53.58
CA THR A 139 -27.56 -14.49 52.23
C THR A 139 -26.46 -13.45 52.00
N GLN A 140 -26.18 -12.60 53.00
CA GLN A 140 -25.13 -11.59 52.90
C GLN A 140 -23.73 -12.21 52.89
N SER A 141 -23.47 -13.16 53.80
CA SER A 141 -22.20 -13.88 53.90
C SER A 141 -21.90 -14.71 52.65
N TYR A 142 -22.90 -15.38 52.07
CA TYR A 142 -22.78 -16.09 50.80
C TYR A 142 -22.36 -15.14 49.66
N LEU A 143 -23.02 -13.99 49.52
CA LEU A 143 -22.68 -13.01 48.49
C LEU A 143 -21.28 -12.38 48.68
N LYS A 144 -20.84 -12.16 49.93
CA LYS A 144 -19.44 -11.79 50.20
C LYS A 144 -18.45 -12.88 49.78
N ILE A 145 -18.68 -14.12 50.22
CA ILE A 145 -17.81 -15.26 49.92
C ILE A 145 -17.73 -15.47 48.40
N MET A 146 -18.86 -15.44 47.70
CA MET A 146 -18.91 -15.52 46.23
C MET A 146 -18.16 -14.36 45.55
N TYR A 147 -18.13 -13.15 46.13
CA TYR A 147 -17.27 -12.06 45.63
C TYR A 147 -15.79 -12.42 45.74
N TYR A 148 -15.31 -12.89 46.90
CA TYR A 148 -13.92 -13.30 47.05
C TYR A 148 -13.55 -14.52 46.17
N ILE A 149 -14.48 -15.46 45.98
CA ILE A 149 -14.29 -16.62 45.07
C ILE A 149 -14.19 -16.14 43.62
N TYR A 150 -15.09 -15.28 43.13
CA TYR A 150 -14.95 -14.66 41.81
C TYR A 150 -13.60 -13.94 41.68
N ARG A 151 -13.24 -13.12 42.66
CA ARG A 151 -12.04 -12.27 42.67
C ARG A 151 -10.74 -13.08 42.64
N ASN A 152 -10.67 -14.16 43.43
CA ASN A 152 -9.47 -15.00 43.58
C ASN A 152 -9.39 -16.14 42.55
N PHE A 153 -10.48 -16.68 42.02
CA PHE A 153 -10.44 -17.72 40.97
C PHE A 153 -10.50 -17.10 39.56
N ILE A 154 -11.55 -16.33 39.24
CA ILE A 154 -11.75 -15.76 37.90
C ILE A 154 -10.89 -14.50 37.69
N GLY A 155 -10.89 -13.59 38.66
CA GLY A 155 -10.24 -12.28 38.59
C GLY A 155 -8.71 -12.29 38.79
N LEU A 156 -8.16 -11.11 39.08
CA LEU A 156 -6.75 -10.85 39.40
C LEU A 156 -6.52 -10.58 40.91
N ASN A 157 -7.10 -11.41 41.78
CA ASN A 157 -6.87 -11.38 43.24
C ASN A 157 -7.10 -9.96 43.81
N LYS A 158 -6.18 -9.47 44.66
CA LYS A 158 -6.26 -8.16 45.31
C LYS A 158 -6.37 -6.97 44.34
N ILE A 159 -5.94 -7.10 43.08
CA ILE A 159 -5.99 -5.99 42.11
C ILE A 159 -7.22 -6.00 41.19
N GLU A 160 -8.11 -6.98 41.32
CA GLU A 160 -9.36 -7.07 40.54
C GLU A 160 -10.23 -5.80 40.62
N PRO A 161 -10.33 -5.07 41.75
CA PRO A 161 -11.02 -3.77 41.76
C PRO A 161 -10.34 -2.70 40.88
N ILE A 162 -9.00 -2.58 40.95
CA ILE A 162 -8.26 -1.49 40.27
C ILE A 162 -7.98 -1.77 38.79
N ILE A 163 -7.91 -3.04 38.37
CA ILE A 163 -7.86 -3.39 36.94
C ILE A 163 -9.19 -3.05 36.23
N ASN A 164 -10.31 -3.01 36.95
CA ASN A 164 -11.61 -2.59 36.40
C ASN A 164 -11.84 -1.06 36.42
N ASP A 165 -11.03 -0.27 37.14
CA ASP A 165 -11.15 1.21 37.17
C ASP A 165 -10.76 1.87 35.83
N PRO A 166 -11.67 2.55 35.09
CA PRO A 166 -11.33 3.22 33.83
C PRO A 166 -10.32 4.38 33.95
N TYR A 167 -10.13 4.94 35.15
CA TYR A 167 -9.24 6.08 35.39
C TYR A 167 -7.78 5.72 35.68
N ILE A 168 -7.42 4.43 35.71
CA ILE A 168 -6.04 3.97 35.91
C ILE A 168 -5.38 3.70 34.55
N GLU A 169 -4.12 4.12 34.41
CA GLU A 169 -3.25 3.86 33.26
C GLU A 169 -2.26 2.72 33.56
N ASP A 170 -1.46 2.85 34.63
CA ASP A 170 -0.49 1.85 35.07
C ASP A 170 -0.78 1.40 36.51
N ILE A 171 -0.47 0.13 36.82
CA ILE A 171 -0.50 -0.48 38.16
C ILE A 171 0.89 -1.08 38.44
N GLU A 172 1.53 -0.72 39.55
CA GLU A 172 2.93 -1.01 39.85
C GLU A 172 3.09 -1.65 41.23
N CYS A 173 3.72 -2.83 41.32
CA CYS A 173 4.06 -3.51 42.56
C CYS A 173 5.57 -3.75 42.64
N ASN A 174 6.22 -3.07 43.59
CA ASN A 174 7.67 -2.94 43.68
C ASN A 174 8.34 -3.98 44.59
N GLY A 175 7.57 -4.95 45.10
CA GLY A 175 8.07 -6.03 45.96
C GLY A 175 7.17 -6.31 47.16
N THR A 176 7.56 -7.31 47.95
CA THR A 176 6.85 -7.77 49.15
C THR A 176 6.89 -6.69 50.24
N GLY A 177 5.79 -6.52 50.97
CA GLY A 177 5.64 -5.48 51.99
C GLY A 177 5.41 -4.06 51.43
N THR A 178 5.64 -3.83 50.13
CA THR A 178 5.40 -2.52 49.51
C THR A 178 3.92 -2.31 49.17
N PRO A 179 3.38 -1.08 49.32
CA PRO A 179 2.10 -0.72 48.73
C PRO A 179 2.15 -0.78 47.20
N ILE A 180 1.06 -1.23 46.57
CA ILE A 180 0.87 -1.06 45.14
C ILE A 180 0.69 0.43 44.85
N TYR A 181 1.39 0.93 43.82
CA TYR A 181 1.22 2.26 43.27
C TYR A 181 0.39 2.18 41.97
N ILE A 182 -0.24 3.30 41.62
CA ILE A 182 -1.05 3.43 40.40
C ILE A 182 -0.79 4.79 39.73
N VAL A 183 -0.83 4.82 38.40
CA VAL A 183 -0.89 6.07 37.63
C VAL A 183 -2.34 6.35 37.28
N HIS A 184 -2.97 7.29 37.99
CA HIS A 184 -4.35 7.68 37.75
C HIS A 184 -4.43 8.86 36.77
N ARG A 185 -5.15 8.71 35.65
CA ARG A 185 -5.31 9.68 34.54
C ARG A 185 -5.41 11.14 34.99
N LYS A 186 -6.31 11.44 35.93
CA LYS A 186 -6.45 12.78 36.55
C LYS A 186 -5.40 13.09 37.63
N TYR A 187 -5.36 12.30 38.71
CA TYR A 187 -4.60 12.62 39.92
C TYR A 187 -3.08 12.31 39.89
N GLN A 188 -2.60 11.68 38.81
CA GLN A 188 -1.23 11.16 38.62
C GLN A 188 -0.90 9.99 39.58
N ASN A 189 0.36 9.82 39.95
CA ASN A 189 0.84 8.73 40.81
C ASN A 189 0.13 8.80 42.19
N LEU A 190 -0.55 7.72 42.58
CA LEU A 190 -1.15 7.55 43.90
C LEU A 190 -0.66 6.25 44.56
N LYS A 191 -0.53 6.29 45.89
CA LYS A 191 -0.26 5.13 46.74
C LYS A 191 -1.60 4.45 47.10
N THR A 192 -1.66 3.12 47.02
CA THR A 192 -2.87 2.36 47.41
C THR A 192 -2.77 1.77 48.81
N ASN A 193 -3.89 1.25 49.31
CA ASN A 193 -3.95 0.41 50.52
C ASN A 193 -3.72 -1.09 50.25
N ILE A 194 -3.43 -1.50 49.00
CA ILE A 194 -3.16 -2.90 48.68
C ILE A 194 -1.68 -3.20 48.94
N ILE A 195 -1.41 -4.22 49.75
CA ILE A 195 -0.06 -4.73 50.06
C ILE A 195 -0.07 -6.27 49.94
N TYR A 196 0.96 -6.81 49.29
CA TYR A 196 1.32 -8.22 49.38
C TYR A 196 2.24 -8.40 50.59
N LYS A 197 1.80 -9.13 51.62
CA LYS A 197 2.54 -9.25 52.90
C LYS A 197 3.49 -10.43 52.92
N ASP A 198 3.16 -11.48 52.19
CA ASP A 198 3.97 -12.66 51.98
C ASP A 198 4.54 -12.63 50.55
N ALA A 199 5.76 -13.14 50.39
CA ALA A 199 6.38 -13.29 49.09
C ALA A 199 5.71 -14.41 48.28
N SER A 200 5.26 -15.49 48.93
CA SER A 200 4.58 -16.62 48.28
C SER A 200 3.29 -16.17 47.57
N GLU A 201 2.46 -15.38 48.25
CA GLU A 201 1.25 -14.76 47.66
C GLU A 201 1.55 -13.96 46.37
N LEU A 202 2.74 -13.34 46.29
CA LEU A 202 3.18 -12.55 45.14
C LEU A 202 3.82 -13.41 44.05
N VAL A 203 4.51 -14.50 44.40
CA VAL A 203 4.97 -15.56 43.49
C VAL A 203 3.78 -16.18 42.76
N ASP A 204 2.77 -16.65 43.51
CA ASP A 204 1.53 -17.25 42.97
C ASP A 204 0.80 -16.26 42.03
N PHE A 205 0.81 -14.98 42.37
CA PHE A 205 0.20 -13.94 41.54
C PHE A 205 0.95 -13.71 40.22
N VAL A 206 2.29 -13.75 40.23
CA VAL A 206 3.10 -13.66 39.01
C VAL A 206 2.93 -14.91 38.13
N GLU A 207 2.83 -16.11 38.71
CA GLU A 207 2.45 -17.31 37.95
C GLU A 207 1.06 -17.15 37.29
N LYS A 208 0.07 -16.68 38.05
CA LYS A 208 -1.29 -16.45 37.56
C LYS A 208 -1.34 -15.41 36.43
N LEU A 209 -0.50 -14.37 36.49
CA LEU A 209 -0.30 -13.44 35.38
C LEU A 209 0.35 -14.12 34.16
N ALA A 210 1.36 -14.96 34.34
CA ALA A 210 1.96 -15.72 33.23
C ALA A 210 0.92 -16.62 32.53
N GLN A 211 0.16 -17.40 33.32
CA GLN A 211 -0.89 -18.28 32.82
C GLN A 211 -1.97 -17.51 32.03
N LYS A 212 -2.44 -16.37 32.54
CA LYS A 212 -3.45 -15.50 31.89
C LYS A 212 -2.92 -14.75 30.67
N THR A 213 -1.62 -14.46 30.59
CA THR A 213 -0.96 -13.84 29.41
C THR A 213 -0.55 -14.85 28.34
N GLY A 214 -0.90 -16.13 28.50
CA GLY A 214 -0.59 -17.20 27.54
C GLY A 214 0.82 -17.80 27.69
N ARG A 215 1.60 -17.36 28.68
CA ARG A 215 3.02 -17.66 28.85
C ARG A 215 3.27 -18.50 30.12
N TYR A 216 4.54 -18.66 30.47
CA TYR A 216 5.01 -19.32 31.69
C TYR A 216 6.21 -18.53 32.24
N VAL A 217 6.43 -18.63 33.55
CA VAL A 217 7.65 -18.20 34.25
C VAL A 217 8.34 -19.42 34.84
N SER A 218 9.62 -19.30 35.17
CA SER A 218 10.34 -20.29 35.97
C SER A 218 11.60 -19.66 36.57
N TYR A 219 12.27 -20.35 37.48
CA TYR A 219 13.55 -19.88 38.01
C TYR A 219 14.59 -19.61 36.89
N ALA A 220 14.63 -20.46 35.87
CA ALA A 220 15.55 -20.31 34.73
C ALA A 220 15.10 -19.26 33.68
N LYS A 221 13.86 -18.76 33.77
CA LYS A 221 13.34 -17.66 32.94
C LYS A 221 12.39 -16.80 33.79
N PRO A 222 12.94 -15.97 34.70
CA PRO A 222 12.15 -15.28 35.72
C PRO A 222 11.46 -14.01 35.21
N LEU A 223 11.81 -13.53 34.01
CA LEU A 223 11.19 -12.36 33.40
C LEU A 223 9.95 -12.76 32.59
N LEU A 224 8.81 -12.19 32.96
CA LEU A 224 7.56 -12.22 32.21
C LEU A 224 7.38 -10.88 31.51
N ASP A 225 7.33 -10.89 30.18
CA ASP A 225 6.59 -9.89 29.40
C ASP A 225 5.36 -10.58 28.82
N GLY A 226 4.22 -9.89 28.69
CA GLY A 226 2.97 -10.51 28.23
C GLY A 226 1.82 -9.53 27.99
N THR A 227 0.66 -10.08 27.64
CA THR A 227 -0.57 -9.32 27.36
C THR A 227 -1.79 -10.06 27.87
N LEU A 228 -2.63 -9.39 28.65
CA LEU A 228 -3.88 -9.92 29.18
C LEU A 228 -4.98 -9.93 28.10
N LEU A 229 -6.07 -10.66 28.38
CA LEU A 229 -7.20 -10.84 27.46
C LEU A 229 -7.96 -9.53 27.12
N ASP A 230 -7.80 -8.49 27.94
CA ASP A 230 -8.34 -7.14 27.70
C ASP A 230 -7.39 -6.25 26.86
N GLY A 231 -6.21 -6.76 26.49
CA GLY A 231 -5.13 -6.05 25.81
C GLY A 231 -4.06 -5.46 26.73
N SER A 232 -4.25 -5.47 28.06
CA SER A 232 -3.34 -4.80 28.99
C SER A 232 -1.97 -5.48 29.01
N ARG A 233 -0.90 -4.68 28.87
CA ARG A 233 0.49 -5.17 28.85
C ARG A 233 0.95 -5.50 30.27
N VAL A 234 1.68 -6.60 30.43
CA VAL A 234 2.24 -7.04 31.72
C VAL A 234 3.74 -7.19 31.57
N ASN A 235 4.48 -6.60 32.52
CA ASN A 235 5.86 -6.97 32.82
C ASN A 235 5.90 -7.48 34.28
N ALA A 236 6.67 -8.53 34.57
CA ALA A 236 6.83 -9.04 35.94
C ALA A 236 8.16 -9.80 36.11
N THR A 237 8.66 -9.83 37.34
CA THR A 237 9.83 -10.63 37.75
C THR A 237 9.39 -11.67 38.77
N TYR A 238 9.75 -12.93 38.54
CA TYR A 238 9.32 -14.08 39.32
C TYR A 238 10.20 -14.37 40.56
N THR A 239 11.51 -14.11 40.50
CA THR A 239 12.47 -14.54 41.53
C THR A 239 13.15 -13.39 42.26
N SER A 240 13.45 -13.61 43.54
CA SER A 240 14.08 -12.63 44.44
C SER A 240 15.58 -12.41 44.21
N ASP A 241 16.24 -13.26 43.42
CA ASP A 241 17.63 -13.08 42.99
C ASP A 241 17.79 -12.09 41.82
N VAL A 242 16.72 -11.86 41.06
CA VAL A 242 16.64 -10.78 40.05
C VAL A 242 16.11 -9.48 40.65
N THR A 243 15.12 -9.55 41.56
CA THR A 243 14.59 -8.38 42.29
C THR A 243 14.67 -8.59 43.80
N THR A 244 15.59 -7.88 44.45
CA THR A 244 15.96 -8.05 45.87
C THR A 244 14.84 -7.82 46.89
N HIS A 245 13.72 -7.22 46.47
CA HIS A 245 12.53 -6.99 47.30
C HIS A 245 11.45 -8.08 47.11
N GLY A 246 11.80 -9.20 46.50
CA GLY A 246 10.87 -10.26 46.09
C GLY A 246 10.36 -10.07 44.66
N PRO A 247 9.35 -10.84 44.23
CA PRO A 247 8.78 -10.73 42.90
C PRO A 247 8.14 -9.35 42.68
N THR A 248 8.05 -8.89 41.43
CA THR A 248 7.50 -7.58 41.07
C THR A 248 6.58 -7.68 39.87
N PHE A 249 5.67 -6.71 39.69
CA PHE A 249 4.89 -6.61 38.45
C PHE A 249 4.47 -5.17 38.12
N THR A 250 4.34 -4.89 36.83
CA THR A 250 3.76 -3.67 36.28
C THR A 250 2.74 -4.04 35.20
N ILE A 251 1.51 -3.53 35.34
CA ILE A 251 0.43 -3.71 34.35
C ILE A 251 0.07 -2.35 33.75
N ARG A 252 0.34 -2.19 32.45
CA ARG A 252 -0.08 -1.03 31.65
C ARG A 252 -1.40 -1.32 30.96
N LYS A 253 -2.45 -0.58 31.33
CA LYS A 253 -3.83 -0.86 30.94
C LYS A 253 -4.11 -0.44 29.51
N PHE A 254 -4.73 -1.34 28.75
CA PHE A 254 -5.16 -1.05 27.38
C PHE A 254 -6.34 -0.06 27.39
N THR A 255 -6.25 0.97 26.58
CA THR A 255 -7.28 2.02 26.54
C THR A 255 -8.39 1.60 25.55
N LYS A 256 -9.49 1.10 26.12
CA LYS A 256 -10.61 0.46 25.39
C LYS A 256 -11.27 1.35 24.34
N GLU A 257 -11.42 2.65 24.62
CA GLU A 257 -11.85 3.65 23.63
C GLU A 257 -10.64 4.47 23.15
N PRO A 258 -10.23 4.35 21.88
CA PRO A 258 -9.09 5.10 21.36
C PRO A 258 -9.39 6.61 21.29
N LEU A 259 -8.39 7.43 21.59
CA LEU A 259 -8.50 8.88 21.49
C LEU A 259 -8.65 9.31 20.02
N THR A 260 -9.72 10.04 19.73
CA THR A 260 -9.95 10.69 18.43
C THR A 260 -9.05 11.92 18.25
N PRO A 261 -8.80 12.38 17.00
CA PRO A 261 -8.11 13.64 16.73
C PRO A 261 -8.68 14.84 17.52
N LEU A 262 -9.99 14.85 17.74
CA LEU A 262 -10.68 15.92 18.47
C LEU A 262 -10.30 15.98 19.96
N HIS A 263 -9.95 14.84 20.58
CA HIS A 263 -9.35 14.85 21.91
C HIS A 263 -7.96 15.50 21.90
N LEU A 264 -7.13 15.18 20.90
CA LEU A 264 -5.78 15.74 20.80
C LEU A 264 -5.80 17.24 20.50
N ILE A 265 -6.79 17.74 19.75
CA ILE A 265 -7.06 19.17 19.58
C ILE A 265 -7.51 19.80 20.92
N ASN A 266 -8.48 19.19 21.63
CA ASN A 266 -8.94 19.69 22.93
C ASN A 266 -7.86 19.69 24.03
N TYR A 267 -6.86 18.83 23.93
CA TYR A 267 -5.70 18.83 24.83
C TYR A 267 -4.61 19.84 24.42
N GLY A 268 -4.76 20.51 23.26
CA GLY A 268 -3.75 21.39 22.68
C GLY A 268 -2.52 20.65 22.14
N THR A 269 -2.60 19.34 21.89
CA THR A 269 -1.47 18.52 21.43
C THR A 269 -1.06 18.88 20.00
N ALA A 270 -2.03 19.13 19.12
CA ALA A 270 -1.86 19.75 17.81
C ALA A 270 -3.18 20.43 17.42
N ASP A 271 -3.15 21.40 16.50
CA ASP A 271 -4.32 22.19 16.16
C ASP A 271 -5.21 21.53 15.08
N ALA A 272 -6.38 22.12 14.83
CA ALA A 272 -7.31 21.59 13.82
C ALA A 272 -6.77 21.64 12.39
N ALA A 273 -5.92 22.64 12.04
CA ALA A 273 -5.31 22.71 10.71
C ALA A 273 -4.24 21.62 10.52
N THR A 274 -3.42 21.33 11.54
CA THR A 274 -2.48 20.20 11.52
C THR A 274 -3.20 18.88 11.24
N PHE A 275 -4.30 18.58 11.94
CA PHE A 275 -5.06 17.34 11.72
C PHE A 275 -5.82 17.33 10.38
N ALA A 276 -6.36 18.46 9.92
CA ALA A 276 -6.98 18.58 8.60
C ALA A 276 -5.97 18.35 7.46
N TYR A 277 -4.73 18.80 7.64
CA TYR A 277 -3.63 18.55 6.71
C TYR A 277 -3.20 17.08 6.72
N VAL A 278 -3.01 16.47 7.89
CA VAL A 278 -2.69 15.04 8.00
C VAL A 278 -3.81 14.15 7.43
N TRP A 279 -5.08 14.54 7.57
CA TRP A 279 -6.21 13.87 6.92
C TRP A 279 -6.06 13.87 5.39
N MET A 280 -5.77 15.02 4.77
CA MET A 280 -5.51 15.09 3.32
C MET A 280 -4.29 14.24 2.90
N ALA A 281 -3.25 14.19 3.72
CA ALA A 281 -2.05 13.39 3.44
C ALA A 281 -2.32 11.88 3.51
N ILE A 282 -3.09 11.42 4.51
CA ILE A 282 -3.50 10.02 4.68
C ILE A 282 -4.39 9.58 3.51
N GLU A 283 -5.42 10.35 3.18
CA GLU A 283 -6.28 10.09 2.01
C GLU A 283 -5.49 9.95 0.71
N ASN A 284 -4.47 10.80 0.51
CA ASN A 284 -3.62 10.78 -0.68
C ASN A 284 -2.48 9.75 -0.62
N LYS A 285 -2.48 8.86 0.39
CA LYS A 285 -1.58 7.70 0.52
C LYS A 285 -0.10 8.02 0.83
N PHE A 286 0.18 9.19 1.43
CA PHE A 286 1.55 9.58 1.82
C PHE A 286 2.03 8.90 3.12
N ASN A 287 3.33 8.59 3.18
CA ASN A 287 4.01 7.91 4.29
C ASN A 287 4.29 8.86 5.46
N VAL A 288 3.94 8.44 6.69
CA VAL A 288 4.05 9.29 7.88
C VAL A 288 4.73 8.55 9.03
N ILE A 289 5.86 9.08 9.52
CA ILE A 289 6.49 8.59 10.75
C ILE A 289 6.25 9.55 11.91
N THR A 290 5.92 9.02 13.07
CA THR A 290 5.79 9.78 14.32
C THR A 290 7.02 9.54 15.20
N ILE A 291 7.83 10.58 15.41
CA ILE A 291 9.00 10.54 16.29
C ILE A 291 8.70 11.18 17.66
N GLY A 292 9.61 10.99 18.60
CA GLY A 292 9.47 11.35 20.01
C GLY A 292 10.14 10.35 20.95
N GLU A 293 10.29 10.74 22.21
CA GLU A 293 10.89 9.92 23.26
C GLU A 293 9.94 8.82 23.78
N THR A 294 10.40 8.03 24.75
CA THR A 294 9.55 7.07 25.47
C THR A 294 8.43 7.81 26.21
N ALA A 295 7.23 7.23 26.23
CA ALA A 295 6.01 7.81 26.81
C ALA A 295 5.53 9.18 26.24
N SER A 296 6.18 9.71 25.19
CA SER A 296 5.86 11.04 24.65
C SER A 296 4.44 11.18 24.06
N GLY A 297 3.82 10.05 23.69
CA GLY A 297 2.50 9.99 23.06
C GLY A 297 2.52 9.49 21.61
N LYS A 298 3.66 9.01 21.08
CA LYS A 298 3.80 8.57 19.69
C LYS A 298 2.67 7.64 19.20
N THR A 299 2.46 6.48 19.85
CA THR A 299 1.42 5.53 19.42
C THR A 299 0.02 6.09 19.60
N THR A 300 -0.19 6.99 20.57
CA THR A 300 -1.46 7.71 20.74
C THR A 300 -1.75 8.64 19.57
N PHE A 301 -0.74 9.38 19.10
CA PHE A 301 -0.87 10.26 17.94
C PHE A 301 -1.07 9.44 16.64
N LEU A 302 -0.30 8.35 16.46
CA LEU A 302 -0.47 7.42 15.33
C LEU A 302 -1.87 6.82 15.30
N ASN A 303 -2.33 6.23 16.41
CA ASN A 303 -3.67 5.62 16.51
C ASN A 303 -4.81 6.66 16.40
N SER A 304 -4.53 7.94 16.65
CA SER A 304 -5.44 9.05 16.39
C SER A 304 -5.53 9.37 14.89
N ILE A 305 -4.41 9.53 14.18
CA ILE A 305 -4.42 9.92 12.76
C ILE A 305 -4.93 8.80 11.84
N LEU A 306 -4.73 7.53 12.21
CA LEU A 306 -5.24 6.37 11.46
C LEU A 306 -6.78 6.31 11.39
N GLN A 307 -7.50 7.09 12.21
CA GLN A 307 -8.96 7.22 12.12
C GLN A 307 -9.42 8.08 10.92
N PHE A 308 -8.48 8.69 10.18
CA PHE A 308 -8.74 9.31 8.87
C PHE A 308 -8.65 8.35 7.68
N VAL A 309 -8.23 7.10 7.87
CA VAL A 309 -8.16 6.11 6.77
C VAL A 309 -9.56 5.82 6.22
N PRO A 310 -9.80 5.89 4.88
CA PRO A 310 -11.11 5.61 4.28
C PRO A 310 -11.68 4.22 4.66
N SER A 311 -12.99 4.13 4.87
CA SER A 311 -13.67 2.93 5.39
C SER A 311 -13.50 1.65 4.57
N GLU A 312 -13.25 1.79 3.28
CA GLU A 312 -13.10 0.72 2.30
C GLU A 312 -11.68 0.10 2.31
N ALA A 313 -10.68 0.90 2.68
CA ALA A 313 -9.28 0.58 2.52
C ALA A 313 -8.79 -0.52 3.48
N ARG A 314 -7.87 -1.38 3.03
CA ARG A 314 -7.33 -2.48 3.84
C ARG A 314 -6.18 -2.01 4.71
N ILE A 315 -6.33 -2.12 6.03
CA ILE A 315 -5.29 -1.82 7.01
C ILE A 315 -4.68 -3.12 7.54
N VAL A 316 -3.36 -3.23 7.56
CA VAL A 316 -2.65 -4.25 8.35
C VAL A 316 -1.77 -3.53 9.37
N SER A 317 -1.96 -3.82 10.65
CA SER A 317 -1.10 -3.29 11.73
C SER A 317 -0.25 -4.39 12.37
N ILE A 318 1.00 -4.08 12.68
CA ILE A 318 2.01 -5.02 13.17
C ILE A 318 2.66 -4.46 14.42
N GLU A 319 2.63 -5.22 15.51
CA GLU A 319 3.08 -4.72 16.83
C GLU A 319 3.85 -5.79 17.60
N ASP A 320 4.87 -5.41 18.38
CA ASP A 320 5.51 -6.33 19.34
C ASP A 320 4.53 -6.74 20.45
N THR A 321 3.59 -5.85 20.76
CA THR A 321 2.52 -6.03 21.74
C THR A 321 1.40 -5.05 21.39
N ARG A 322 0.14 -5.46 21.51
CA ARG A 322 -1.00 -4.65 21.06
C ARG A 322 -1.07 -3.29 21.77
N GLU A 323 -1.21 -2.22 21.00
CA GLU A 323 -1.43 -0.83 21.44
C GLU A 323 -2.41 -0.10 20.49
N ILE A 324 -2.37 -0.42 19.20
CA ILE A 324 -3.27 0.10 18.16
C ILE A 324 -4.68 -0.48 18.34
N ASN A 325 -5.68 0.40 18.21
CA ASN A 325 -7.09 0.12 18.39
C ASN A 325 -7.90 0.97 17.41
N LEU A 326 -8.32 0.37 16.30
CA LEU A 326 -9.08 1.01 15.22
C LEU A 326 -10.47 0.37 15.12
N ALA A 327 -11.54 1.14 15.10
CA ALA A 327 -12.88 0.60 14.77
C ALA A 327 -13.09 0.51 13.24
N HIS A 328 -12.07 0.03 12.53
CA HIS A 328 -12.08 -0.16 11.07
C HIS A 328 -12.41 -1.62 10.74
N GLN A 329 -13.31 -1.85 9.78
CA GLN A 329 -13.81 -3.20 9.48
C GLN A 329 -12.81 -4.03 8.66
N ASN A 330 -12.08 -3.39 7.73
CA ASN A 330 -11.11 -4.03 6.85
C ASN A 330 -9.70 -3.96 7.47
N TRP A 331 -9.58 -4.37 8.75
CA TRP A 331 -8.35 -4.28 9.54
C TRP A 331 -7.87 -5.65 10.02
N ILE A 332 -6.56 -5.91 9.83
CA ILE A 332 -5.87 -7.11 10.30
C ILE A 332 -4.81 -6.69 11.35
N PRO A 333 -5.06 -6.94 12.65
CA PRO A 333 -4.04 -6.79 13.69
C PRO A 333 -3.16 -8.04 13.78
N ALA A 334 -1.87 -7.88 13.47
CA ALA A 334 -0.82 -8.87 13.67
C ALA A 334 0.06 -8.49 14.87
N VAL A 335 0.49 -9.49 15.66
CA VAL A 335 1.33 -9.29 16.85
C VAL A 335 2.49 -10.29 16.83
N ALA A 336 3.69 -9.83 17.16
CA ALA A 336 4.90 -10.66 17.23
C ALA A 336 4.78 -11.75 18.33
N ARG A 337 5.52 -12.85 18.15
CA ARG A 337 5.52 -13.98 19.09
C ARG A 337 6.94 -14.42 19.42
N VAL A 338 7.34 -14.24 20.67
CA VAL A 338 8.55 -14.83 21.24
C VAL A 338 8.47 -16.36 21.15
N GLY A 339 9.58 -17.01 20.76
CA GLY A 339 9.63 -18.47 20.63
C GLY A 339 9.83 -19.22 21.95
N PHE A 340 10.14 -20.50 21.80
CA PHE A 340 10.37 -21.46 22.89
C PHE A 340 11.78 -22.07 22.80
N GLY A 341 12.31 -22.47 23.96
CA GLY A 341 13.59 -23.16 24.08
C GLY A 341 14.82 -22.27 23.90
N ILE A 342 15.98 -22.92 23.74
CA ILE A 342 17.26 -22.27 23.45
C ILE A 342 17.23 -21.78 21.99
N PRO A 343 17.74 -20.58 21.66
CA PRO A 343 17.94 -20.15 20.28
C PRO A 343 18.73 -21.16 19.45
N ASN A 344 18.34 -21.34 18.18
CA ASN A 344 19.10 -22.17 17.24
C ASN A 344 20.39 -21.46 16.78
N LEU A 345 21.18 -22.12 15.92
CA LEU A 345 22.43 -21.57 15.36
C LEU A 345 22.27 -20.27 14.56
N LEU A 346 21.04 -19.85 14.24
CA LEU A 346 20.69 -18.59 13.58
C LEU A 346 20.12 -17.55 14.57
N GLY A 347 20.22 -17.80 15.88
CA GLY A 347 19.73 -16.91 16.93
C GLY A 347 18.22 -16.95 17.17
N LYS A 348 17.46 -17.79 16.45
CA LYS A 348 15.99 -17.81 16.49
C LYS A 348 15.45 -18.96 17.36
N GLN A 349 14.48 -18.68 18.22
CA GLN A 349 13.81 -19.66 19.08
C GLN A 349 12.73 -20.45 18.33
N TYR A 350 12.36 -21.62 18.83
CA TYR A 350 11.37 -22.47 18.16
C TYR A 350 9.99 -21.80 18.15
N GLY A 351 9.40 -21.65 16.96
CA GLY A 351 8.10 -21.00 16.80
C GLY A 351 8.11 -19.47 16.97
N GLU A 352 9.29 -18.83 17.02
CA GLU A 352 9.40 -17.37 17.04
C GLU A 352 8.89 -16.72 15.74
N ILE A 353 8.18 -15.60 15.86
CA ILE A 353 7.67 -14.79 14.75
C ILE A 353 7.98 -13.32 15.09
N THR A 354 8.84 -12.67 14.30
CA THR A 354 9.29 -11.30 14.53
C THR A 354 8.45 -10.28 13.74
N LEU A 355 8.62 -8.98 14.03
CA LEU A 355 8.06 -7.90 13.20
C LEU A 355 8.49 -8.04 11.73
N PHE A 356 9.75 -8.42 11.47
CA PHE A 356 10.28 -8.65 10.13
C PHE A 356 9.57 -9.80 9.40
N ASP A 357 9.28 -10.92 10.09
CA ASP A 357 8.49 -12.01 9.49
C ASP A 357 7.08 -11.54 9.09
N LEU A 358 6.41 -10.83 9.99
CA LEU A 358 5.04 -10.35 9.81
C LEU A 358 4.94 -9.28 8.72
N LEU A 359 5.90 -8.36 8.65
CA LEU A 359 5.90 -7.25 7.69
C LEU A 359 6.17 -7.73 6.27
N ARG A 360 7.07 -8.70 6.10
CA ARG A 360 7.29 -9.38 4.81
C ARG A 360 6.07 -10.21 4.37
N GLU A 361 5.32 -10.81 5.28
CA GLU A 361 4.05 -11.47 4.94
C GLU A 361 2.92 -10.45 4.71
N THR A 362 3.00 -9.26 5.30
CA THR A 362 1.96 -8.22 5.19
C THR A 362 1.83 -7.68 3.76
N PHE A 363 2.92 -7.41 3.04
CA PHE A 363 2.83 -7.02 1.63
C PHE A 363 2.16 -8.09 0.75
N ARG A 364 2.21 -9.37 1.14
CA ARG A 364 1.50 -10.46 0.42
C ARG A 364 -0.02 -10.46 0.65
N GLN A 365 -0.52 -9.64 1.57
CA GLN A 365 -1.94 -9.46 1.85
C GLN A 365 -2.58 -8.34 1.02
N ASN A 366 -1.80 -7.61 0.21
CA ASN A 366 -2.24 -6.42 -0.54
C ASN A 366 -3.01 -5.40 0.35
N PRO A 367 -2.39 -4.85 1.43
CA PRO A 367 -2.98 -3.76 2.19
C PRO A 367 -2.93 -2.44 1.40
N ASP A 368 -3.85 -1.54 1.70
CA ASP A 368 -3.76 -0.14 1.30
C ASP A 368 -2.87 0.66 2.26
N TYR A 369 -2.92 0.31 3.55
CA TYR A 369 -2.23 0.98 4.65
C TYR A 369 -1.49 -0.06 5.50
N VAL A 370 -0.18 0.10 5.65
CA VAL A 370 0.70 -0.72 6.50
C VAL A 370 1.09 0.10 7.72
N VAL A 371 0.85 -0.45 8.91
CA VAL A 371 1.14 0.23 10.17
C VAL A 371 2.07 -0.63 11.01
N VAL A 372 3.19 -0.07 11.49
CA VAL A 372 4.05 -0.73 12.49
C VAL A 372 3.98 0.08 13.78
N GLY A 373 3.74 -0.57 14.93
CA GLY A 373 3.53 0.12 16.21
C GLY A 373 4.73 0.97 16.61
N GLU A 374 5.93 0.40 16.54
CA GLU A 374 7.22 1.11 16.61
C GLU A 374 8.25 0.27 15.84
N VAL A 375 9.17 0.92 15.09
CA VAL A 375 10.34 0.23 14.50
C VAL A 375 11.61 0.53 15.30
N ARG A 376 12.45 -0.50 15.46
CA ARG A 376 13.63 -0.53 16.34
C ARG A 376 14.81 -1.34 15.80
N GLY A 377 14.60 -2.18 14.79
CA GLY A 377 15.57 -3.15 14.26
C GLY A 377 15.39 -3.41 12.75
N GLN A 378 15.63 -4.66 12.33
CA GLN A 378 15.70 -5.05 10.92
C GLN A 378 14.36 -4.91 10.16
N GLU A 379 13.23 -4.93 10.85
CA GLU A 379 11.91 -4.66 10.25
C GLU A 379 11.81 -3.25 9.64
N THR A 380 12.62 -2.29 10.13
CA THR A 380 12.73 -0.95 9.55
C THR A 380 13.06 -1.00 8.05
N TYR A 381 13.98 -1.88 7.65
CA TYR A 381 14.36 -2.07 6.25
C TYR A 381 13.16 -2.42 5.37
N VAL A 382 12.37 -3.41 5.83
CA VAL A 382 11.22 -3.92 5.09
C VAL A 382 10.08 -2.89 5.04
N LEU A 383 9.90 -2.08 6.09
CA LEU A 383 8.95 -0.97 6.09
C LEU A 383 9.30 0.06 5.01
N PHE A 384 10.57 0.45 4.93
CA PHE A 384 11.05 1.45 3.99
C PHE A 384 11.15 0.91 2.55
N GLN A 385 11.42 -0.39 2.34
CA GLN A 385 11.31 -1.04 1.02
C GLN A 385 9.88 -0.93 0.43
N GLY A 386 8.84 -0.95 1.26
CA GLY A 386 7.45 -0.77 0.83
C GLY A 386 7.15 0.62 0.22
N MET A 387 8.05 1.59 0.43
CA MET A 387 7.95 2.99 0.03
C MET A 387 8.84 3.36 -1.19
N ALA A 388 9.53 2.38 -1.79
CA ALA A 388 10.58 2.64 -2.78
C ALA A 388 10.06 3.01 -4.18
N SER A 389 10.93 3.42 -5.13
CA SER A 389 10.46 4.06 -6.39
C SER A 389 11.43 4.02 -7.59
N ILE A 390 10.94 4.41 -8.77
CA ILE A 390 11.73 4.64 -10.00
C ILE A 390 11.61 6.08 -10.51
N PRO A 391 12.61 6.65 -11.22
CA PRO A 391 12.56 8.03 -11.70
C PRO A 391 11.55 8.22 -12.84
N GLY A 392 10.92 9.39 -12.91
CA GLY A 392 9.79 9.68 -13.81
C GLY A 392 10.02 9.41 -15.29
N ASN A 393 11.27 9.52 -15.75
CA ASN A 393 11.69 9.31 -17.13
C ASN A 393 11.91 7.83 -17.52
N GLU A 394 11.88 6.90 -16.56
CA GLU A 394 12.01 5.47 -16.83
C GLU A 394 10.71 4.95 -17.49
N LYS A 395 10.86 4.17 -18.58
CA LYS A 395 9.71 3.77 -19.40
C LYS A 395 9.07 2.48 -18.88
N VAL A 396 7.75 2.41 -18.96
CA VAL A 396 6.92 1.25 -18.61
C VAL A 396 5.94 0.91 -19.74
N MET A 397 5.55 -0.37 -19.84
CA MET A 397 4.58 -0.82 -20.85
C MET A 397 3.19 -0.91 -20.21
N VAL A 398 2.33 0.03 -20.55
CA VAL A 398 0.93 0.09 -20.07
C VAL A 398 -0.05 -0.06 -21.22
N LEU A 399 -1.28 -0.45 -20.91
CA LEU A 399 -2.42 -0.38 -21.81
C LEU A 399 -3.32 0.74 -21.28
N GLN A 400 -3.66 1.70 -22.14
CA GLN A 400 -4.67 2.72 -21.85
C GLN A 400 -5.78 2.59 -22.89
N ASN A 401 -7.03 2.48 -22.46
CA ASN A 401 -8.17 2.14 -23.33
C ASN A 401 -7.91 0.85 -24.14
N ASP A 402 -7.32 -0.14 -23.47
CA ASP A 402 -6.82 -1.42 -24.03
C ASP A 402 -5.80 -1.31 -25.19
N GLN A 403 -5.31 -0.11 -25.52
CA GLN A 403 -4.22 0.08 -26.48
C GLN A 403 -2.85 0.15 -25.77
N PRO A 404 -1.85 -0.65 -26.19
CA PRO A 404 -0.53 -0.65 -25.59
C PRO A 404 0.25 0.64 -25.91
N LYS A 405 0.94 1.15 -24.89
CA LYS A 405 1.77 2.38 -24.92
C LYS A 405 3.04 2.16 -24.11
N LEU A 406 4.17 2.59 -24.67
CA LEU A 406 5.48 2.56 -24.02
C LEU A 406 5.86 4.00 -23.61
N ILE A 407 5.49 4.39 -22.40
CA ILE A 407 5.61 5.77 -21.91
C ILE A 407 6.48 5.87 -20.66
N PRO A 408 7.10 7.02 -20.38
CA PRO A 408 7.66 7.33 -19.07
C PRO A 408 6.58 7.18 -17.98
N ILE A 409 6.94 6.60 -16.83
CA ILE A 409 6.00 6.37 -15.71
C ILE A 409 5.28 7.66 -15.29
N GLU A 410 5.97 8.81 -15.29
CA GLU A 410 5.40 10.12 -14.91
C GLU A 410 4.20 10.57 -15.78
N GLN A 411 3.98 9.96 -16.95
CA GLN A 411 2.93 10.32 -17.91
C GLN A 411 1.63 9.49 -17.75
N ILE A 412 1.55 8.66 -16.70
CA ILE A 412 0.34 7.89 -16.36
C ILE A 412 -0.65 8.81 -15.61
N ASN A 413 -1.43 9.57 -16.38
CA ASN A 413 -2.33 10.61 -15.87
C ASN A 413 -3.66 10.07 -15.30
N ASP A 414 -4.15 8.93 -15.79
CA ASP A 414 -5.30 8.22 -15.22
C ASP A 414 -4.92 6.74 -15.02
N VAL A 415 -5.47 6.16 -13.96
CA VAL A 415 -5.23 4.80 -13.47
C VAL A 415 -6.45 3.90 -13.73
N LYS A 416 -7.67 4.46 -13.81
CA LYS A 416 -8.93 3.68 -13.86
C LYS A 416 -8.99 2.70 -15.03
N ASP A 417 -8.67 3.18 -16.22
CA ASP A 417 -8.63 2.39 -17.46
C ASP A 417 -7.20 2.03 -17.88
N CYS A 418 -6.27 1.99 -16.90
CA CYS A 418 -4.86 1.67 -17.08
C CYS A 418 -4.58 0.23 -16.63
N LYS A 419 -3.94 -0.56 -17.49
CA LYS A 419 -3.45 -1.91 -17.19
C LYS A 419 -1.96 -1.98 -17.46
N THR A 420 -1.23 -2.89 -16.83
CA THR A 420 0.22 -3.09 -17.06
C THR A 420 0.54 -4.57 -17.24
N ILE A 421 1.71 -4.85 -17.81
CA ILE A 421 2.23 -6.22 -17.90
C ILE A 421 2.85 -6.58 -16.54
N SER A 422 2.28 -7.60 -15.89
CA SER A 422 2.62 -8.00 -14.53
C SER A 422 3.19 -9.41 -14.45
N TYR A 423 4.07 -9.64 -13.49
CA TYR A 423 4.71 -10.93 -13.20
C TYR A 423 4.33 -11.43 -11.81
N ASN A 424 3.78 -12.64 -11.71
CA ASN A 424 3.49 -13.28 -10.42
C ASN A 424 4.75 -14.00 -9.89
N PRO A 425 5.28 -13.63 -8.70
CA PRO A 425 6.53 -14.20 -8.17
C PRO A 425 6.38 -15.62 -7.62
N LYS A 426 5.15 -16.09 -7.35
CA LYS A 426 4.84 -17.43 -6.83
C LYS A 426 4.62 -18.44 -7.94
N THR A 427 3.94 -18.06 -9.03
CA THR A 427 3.70 -18.93 -10.20
C THR A 427 4.72 -18.74 -11.31
N CYS A 428 5.54 -17.69 -11.26
CA CYS A 428 6.51 -17.31 -12.30
C CYS A 428 5.86 -17.19 -13.69
N GLU A 429 4.65 -16.62 -13.75
CA GLU A 429 3.84 -16.38 -14.95
C GLU A 429 3.70 -14.87 -15.22
N VAL A 430 3.63 -14.49 -16.50
CA VAL A 430 3.35 -13.10 -16.92
C VAL A 430 1.89 -12.97 -17.38
N LYS A 431 1.19 -11.95 -16.87
CA LYS A 431 -0.23 -11.65 -17.13
C LYS A 431 -0.41 -10.13 -17.35
N ILE A 432 -1.63 -9.71 -17.68
CA ILE A 432 -2.00 -8.28 -17.74
C ILE A 432 -2.97 -8.02 -16.57
N LEU A 433 -2.69 -7.02 -15.75
CA LEU A 433 -3.52 -6.63 -14.61
C LEU A 433 -3.84 -5.12 -14.65
N PRO A 434 -4.97 -4.67 -14.07
CA PRO A 434 -5.20 -3.24 -13.85
C PRO A 434 -4.11 -2.67 -12.93
N VAL A 435 -3.77 -1.40 -13.12
CA VAL A 435 -2.96 -0.64 -12.16
C VAL A 435 -3.87 -0.25 -10.99
N ALA A 436 -3.46 -0.54 -9.77
CA ALA A 436 -4.21 -0.21 -8.55
C ALA A 436 -3.95 1.25 -8.11
N ALA A 437 -2.71 1.72 -8.23
CA ALA A 437 -2.34 3.10 -7.98
C ALA A 437 -1.10 3.51 -8.80
N HIS A 438 -1.10 4.75 -9.28
CA HIS A 438 0.12 5.47 -9.65
C HIS A 438 0.43 6.45 -8.52
N ILE A 439 1.64 6.41 -7.98
CA ILE A 439 2.07 7.15 -6.79
C ILE A 439 3.30 8.00 -7.14
N THR A 440 3.42 9.17 -6.51
CA THR A 440 4.54 10.10 -6.68
C THR A 440 5.08 10.44 -5.30
N HIS A 441 6.38 10.23 -5.11
CA HIS A 441 7.12 10.40 -3.86
C HIS A 441 8.01 11.66 -3.90
N PRO A 442 8.69 12.03 -2.79
CA PRO A 442 9.57 13.20 -2.74
C PRO A 442 10.72 13.09 -3.74
N SER A 443 11.34 14.22 -4.06
CA SER A 443 12.28 14.27 -5.17
C SER A 443 13.67 13.74 -4.78
N ARG A 444 14.20 12.78 -5.54
CA ARG A 444 15.50 12.13 -5.28
C ARG A 444 16.63 12.84 -6.01
N LYS A 445 17.79 12.97 -5.36
CA LYS A 445 19.07 13.22 -6.06
C LYS A 445 19.83 11.96 -6.43
N GLU A 446 19.72 10.90 -5.63
CA GLU A 446 20.50 9.69 -5.85
C GLU A 446 19.68 8.59 -6.52
N LEU A 447 20.27 8.02 -7.57
CA LEU A 447 19.73 6.94 -8.35
C LEU A 447 20.82 5.90 -8.60
N VAL A 448 20.42 4.65 -8.76
CA VAL A 448 21.29 3.57 -9.20
C VAL A 448 20.83 3.14 -10.59
N LYS A 449 21.74 3.14 -11.55
CA LYS A 449 21.51 2.58 -12.87
C LYS A 449 22.23 1.24 -12.99
N ILE A 450 21.47 0.20 -13.27
CA ILE A 450 21.95 -1.17 -13.41
C ILE A 450 21.90 -1.56 -14.88
N THR A 451 22.96 -2.21 -15.37
CA THR A 451 23.04 -2.79 -16.72
C THR A 451 23.34 -4.28 -16.62
N THR A 452 22.60 -5.13 -17.32
CA THR A 452 22.75 -6.59 -17.27
C THR A 452 23.68 -7.15 -18.37
N LYS A 453 23.98 -8.46 -18.34
CA LYS A 453 24.77 -9.11 -19.41
C LYS A 453 24.00 -9.24 -20.73
N THR A 454 22.67 -9.35 -20.72
CA THR A 454 21.84 -9.17 -21.93
C THR A 454 21.63 -7.69 -22.29
N GLY A 455 22.29 -6.74 -21.62
CA GLY A 455 22.27 -5.32 -21.98
C GLY A 455 20.94 -4.61 -21.70
N ARG A 456 20.10 -5.18 -20.84
CA ARG A 456 18.93 -4.48 -20.29
C ARG A 456 19.44 -3.44 -19.30
N GLU A 457 18.87 -2.25 -19.36
CA GLU A 457 19.18 -1.13 -18.46
C GLU A 457 17.94 -0.84 -17.61
N ILE A 458 18.13 -0.49 -16.34
CA ILE A 458 17.10 0.04 -15.45
C ILE A 458 17.71 1.14 -14.58
N THR A 459 16.96 2.20 -14.33
CA THR A 459 17.29 3.25 -13.36
C THR A 459 16.27 3.21 -12.23
N ALA A 460 16.71 3.23 -10.98
CA ALA A 460 15.83 3.19 -9.80
C ALA A 460 16.44 3.95 -8.61
N THR A 461 15.68 4.15 -7.54
CA THR A 461 16.26 4.59 -6.25
C THR A 461 17.10 3.47 -5.62
N PRO A 462 18.10 3.77 -4.75
CA PRO A 462 18.92 2.74 -4.11
C PRO A 462 18.10 1.71 -3.30
N ASP A 463 16.99 2.15 -2.74
CA ASP A 463 15.98 1.41 -1.97
C ASP A 463 15.04 0.53 -2.81
N HIS A 464 14.86 0.82 -4.11
CA HIS A 464 13.92 0.07 -4.94
C HIS A 464 14.34 -1.38 -5.11
N SER A 465 13.42 -2.28 -4.78
CA SER A 465 13.68 -3.71 -4.73
C SER A 465 13.55 -4.33 -6.13
N LEU A 466 14.60 -5.05 -6.50
CA LEU A 466 14.65 -5.88 -7.70
C LEU A 466 14.69 -7.35 -7.28
N PHE A 467 14.43 -8.26 -8.21
CA PHE A 467 14.35 -9.68 -7.90
C PHE A 467 15.61 -10.46 -8.28
N THR A 468 15.95 -11.46 -7.47
CA THR A 468 17.04 -12.42 -7.69
C THR A 468 16.57 -13.84 -7.32
N LEU A 469 17.45 -14.84 -7.44
CA LEU A 469 17.20 -16.21 -6.98
C LEU A 469 18.26 -16.65 -5.96
N ASN A 470 17.83 -17.36 -4.92
CA ASN A 470 18.74 -18.11 -4.05
C ASN A 470 19.12 -19.48 -4.66
N ASP A 471 19.98 -20.23 -3.97
CA ASP A 471 20.45 -21.56 -4.40
C ASP A 471 19.34 -22.62 -4.47
N LYS A 472 18.23 -22.40 -3.75
CA LYS A 472 17.00 -23.22 -3.80
C LYS A 472 16.05 -22.82 -4.94
N ASN A 473 16.41 -21.81 -5.72
CA ASN A 473 15.64 -21.26 -6.84
C ASN A 473 14.37 -20.52 -6.41
N GLU A 474 14.30 -20.12 -5.14
CA GLU A 474 13.24 -19.27 -4.59
C GLU A 474 13.54 -17.82 -4.95
N LEU A 475 12.50 -17.05 -5.30
CA LEU A 475 12.63 -15.63 -5.61
C LEU A 475 12.94 -14.84 -4.33
N LEU A 476 13.96 -13.99 -4.38
CA LEU A 476 14.32 -13.05 -3.31
C LEU A 476 14.27 -11.61 -3.83
N GLU A 477 13.91 -10.68 -2.95
CA GLU A 477 14.04 -9.23 -3.17
C GLU A 477 15.42 -8.73 -2.73
N ILE A 478 16.00 -7.81 -3.51
CA ILE A 478 17.27 -7.14 -3.23
C ILE A 478 17.22 -5.68 -3.74
N PRO A 479 17.52 -4.66 -2.90
CA PRO A 479 17.55 -3.27 -3.34
C PRO A 479 18.60 -3.00 -4.41
N ALA A 480 18.29 -2.09 -5.33
CA ALA A 480 19.18 -1.68 -6.40
C ALA A 480 20.56 -1.17 -5.91
N GLY A 481 20.60 -0.55 -4.72
CA GLY A 481 21.83 -0.08 -4.08
C GLY A 481 22.68 -1.14 -3.39
N ASN A 482 22.13 -2.34 -3.15
CA ASN A 482 22.81 -3.46 -2.50
C ASN A 482 23.38 -4.49 -3.49
N LEU A 483 22.94 -4.45 -4.75
CA LEU A 483 23.47 -5.29 -5.83
C LEU A 483 24.95 -4.98 -6.14
N GLN A 484 25.67 -5.99 -6.62
CA GLN A 484 27.07 -5.93 -7.04
C GLN A 484 27.25 -6.44 -8.48
N GLU A 485 28.37 -6.12 -9.11
CA GLU A 485 28.67 -6.62 -10.46
C GLU A 485 28.93 -8.13 -10.46
N GLY A 486 28.16 -8.87 -11.26
CA GLY A 486 28.18 -10.33 -11.28
C GLY A 486 27.00 -10.99 -10.58
N ASP A 487 26.22 -10.27 -9.77
CA ASP A 487 25.01 -10.78 -9.11
C ASP A 487 23.95 -11.28 -10.09
N ASN A 488 23.10 -12.18 -9.64
CA ASN A 488 21.94 -12.63 -10.40
C ASN A 488 20.82 -11.57 -10.32
N MET A 489 20.16 -11.28 -11.44
CA MET A 489 19.00 -10.39 -11.50
C MET A 489 17.93 -10.97 -12.42
N MET A 490 16.69 -10.94 -11.97
CA MET A 490 15.55 -11.53 -12.67
C MET A 490 14.95 -10.54 -13.68
N ILE A 491 14.83 -11.02 -14.91
CA ILE A 491 14.20 -10.32 -16.02
C ILE A 491 13.07 -11.18 -16.57
N SER A 492 12.09 -10.57 -17.22
CA SER A 492 11.08 -11.34 -17.94
C SER A 492 11.70 -12.03 -19.17
N SER A 493 11.31 -13.28 -19.40
CA SER A 493 11.63 -14.04 -20.60
C SER A 493 10.48 -14.05 -21.63
N LYS A 494 9.36 -13.37 -21.33
CA LYS A 494 8.12 -13.42 -22.12
C LYS A 494 7.25 -12.19 -21.88
N ILE A 495 6.55 -11.73 -22.92
CA ILE A 495 5.44 -10.78 -22.76
C ILE A 495 4.16 -11.35 -23.42
N PRO A 496 2.96 -10.94 -22.98
CA PRO A 496 1.71 -11.27 -23.65
C PRO A 496 1.67 -10.72 -25.08
N CYS A 497 0.79 -11.28 -25.91
CA CYS A 497 0.55 -10.88 -27.30
C CYS A 497 -0.90 -11.22 -27.68
N GLY A 498 -1.40 -10.66 -28.78
CA GLY A 498 -2.76 -10.90 -29.28
C GLY A 498 -3.90 -10.32 -28.43
N TYR A 499 -3.59 -9.57 -27.38
CA TYR A 499 -4.58 -8.96 -26.47
C TYR A 499 -5.22 -7.68 -27.03
N ALA A 500 -4.61 -7.07 -28.06
CA ALA A 500 -5.11 -5.88 -28.75
C ALA A 500 -4.82 -6.01 -30.26
N ASP A 501 -5.31 -7.09 -30.88
CA ASP A 501 -5.03 -7.45 -32.28
C ASP A 501 -5.84 -6.61 -33.30
N ILE A 502 -5.66 -5.29 -33.25
CA ILE A 502 -6.40 -4.30 -34.06
C ILE A 502 -6.31 -4.57 -35.57
N LYS A 503 -7.39 -4.29 -36.31
CA LYS A 503 -7.49 -4.57 -37.76
C LYS A 503 -7.33 -3.34 -38.64
N THR A 504 -7.68 -2.15 -38.15
CA THR A 504 -7.53 -0.87 -38.84
C THR A 504 -6.82 0.15 -37.95
N LEU A 505 -6.14 1.11 -38.58
CA LEU A 505 -5.64 2.33 -37.94
C LEU A 505 -6.49 3.52 -38.41
N ASN A 506 -6.89 4.39 -37.48
CA ASN A 506 -7.57 5.63 -37.86
C ASN A 506 -6.58 6.76 -38.15
N LEU A 507 -6.66 7.33 -39.34
CA LEU A 507 -5.81 8.44 -39.78
C LEU A 507 -6.10 9.75 -39.05
N ILE A 508 -7.27 9.89 -38.42
CA ILE A 508 -7.67 11.10 -37.69
C ILE A 508 -6.95 11.20 -36.34
N ASP A 509 -6.84 10.09 -35.62
CA ASP A 509 -6.14 10.04 -34.32
C ASP A 509 -4.60 10.14 -34.48
N ILE A 510 -4.08 9.77 -35.66
CA ILE A 510 -2.64 9.65 -35.92
C ILE A 510 -2.05 10.86 -36.65
N ILE A 511 -2.78 11.49 -37.58
CA ILE A 511 -2.23 12.55 -38.45
C ILE A 511 -2.73 13.94 -38.02
N PRO A 512 -1.87 14.81 -37.46
CA PRO A 512 -2.28 16.14 -37.04
C PRO A 512 -2.66 17.02 -38.23
N ASN A 513 -3.64 17.91 -38.03
CA ASN A 513 -4.18 18.83 -39.04
C ASN A 513 -4.81 18.13 -40.28
N ILE A 514 -5.19 16.86 -40.17
CA ILE A 514 -5.94 16.18 -41.23
C ILE A 514 -7.31 16.85 -41.45
N ARG A 515 -7.84 16.75 -42.67
CA ARG A 515 -9.11 17.38 -43.06
C ARG A 515 -10.16 16.36 -43.44
N ILE A 516 -11.30 16.38 -42.77
CA ILE A 516 -12.46 15.53 -43.04
C ILE A 516 -13.25 16.08 -44.23
N TYR A 517 -13.65 15.18 -45.11
CA TYR A 517 -14.47 15.43 -46.30
C TYR A 517 -15.77 14.62 -46.16
N ALA A 518 -16.78 15.26 -45.56
CA ALA A 518 -18.10 14.68 -45.32
C ALA A 518 -19.20 15.74 -45.57
N PRO A 519 -19.35 16.25 -46.81
CA PRO A 519 -20.23 17.40 -47.11
C PRO A 519 -21.69 17.16 -46.67
N GLU A 520 -22.18 15.93 -46.77
CA GLU A 520 -23.52 15.55 -46.29
C GLU A 520 -23.70 15.72 -44.79
N LYS A 521 -22.76 15.22 -43.97
CA LYS A 521 -22.82 15.38 -42.50
C LYS A 521 -22.65 16.85 -42.08
N VAL A 522 -21.77 17.60 -42.76
CA VAL A 522 -21.64 19.06 -42.53
C VAL A 522 -22.95 19.77 -42.87
N ARG A 523 -23.61 19.41 -43.98
CA ARG A 523 -24.93 19.95 -44.36
C ARG A 523 -25.97 19.66 -43.28
N GLU A 524 -26.14 18.40 -42.88
CA GLU A 524 -27.12 18.00 -41.86
C GLU A 524 -26.92 18.75 -40.52
N ALA A 525 -25.68 18.80 -40.01
CA ALA A 525 -25.36 19.55 -38.80
C ALA A 525 -25.65 21.06 -38.95
N SER A 526 -25.35 21.64 -40.11
CA SER A 526 -25.63 23.04 -40.42
C SER A 526 -27.13 23.35 -40.52
N HIS A 527 -27.95 22.38 -40.92
CA HIS A 527 -29.41 22.48 -40.90
C HIS A 527 -29.98 22.36 -39.48
N LYS A 528 -29.41 21.50 -38.62
CA LYS A 528 -29.82 21.34 -37.21
C LYS A 528 -29.48 22.56 -36.35
N LEU A 529 -28.28 23.14 -36.52
CA LEU A 529 -27.82 24.34 -35.80
C LEU A 529 -28.32 25.66 -36.41
N GLY A 530 -28.71 25.66 -37.69
CA GLY A 530 -28.86 26.89 -38.46
C GLY A 530 -27.51 27.47 -38.89
N TYR A 531 -27.49 28.06 -40.09
CA TYR A 531 -26.23 28.40 -40.77
C TYR A 531 -25.37 29.46 -40.06
N TYR A 532 -25.97 30.36 -39.27
CA TYR A 532 -25.22 31.37 -38.52
C TYR A 532 -24.43 30.74 -37.36
N GLN A 533 -25.09 29.95 -36.51
CA GLN A 533 -24.44 29.25 -35.40
C GLN A 533 -23.40 28.25 -35.92
N ALA A 534 -23.73 27.47 -36.96
CA ALA A 534 -22.77 26.55 -37.59
C ALA A 534 -21.55 27.27 -38.19
N SER A 535 -21.72 28.45 -38.79
CA SER A 535 -20.59 29.27 -39.29
C SER A 535 -19.73 29.82 -38.14
N SER A 536 -20.36 30.20 -37.02
CA SER A 536 -19.68 30.67 -35.80
C SER A 536 -18.86 29.56 -35.13
N VAL A 537 -19.47 28.38 -34.89
CA VAL A 537 -18.79 27.18 -34.34
C VAL A 537 -17.59 26.78 -35.20
N CYS A 538 -17.71 26.89 -36.53
CA CYS A 538 -16.61 26.58 -37.45
C CYS A 538 -15.60 27.72 -37.67
N GLY A 539 -15.79 28.91 -37.09
CA GLY A 539 -14.89 30.06 -37.23
C GLY A 539 -14.76 30.60 -38.67
N ILE A 540 -15.86 30.61 -39.44
CA ILE A 540 -15.86 30.91 -40.88
C ILE A 540 -17.00 31.86 -41.29
N VAL A 541 -16.82 32.54 -42.43
CA VAL A 541 -17.81 33.49 -42.98
C VAL A 541 -19.05 32.80 -43.58
N SER A 542 -18.91 31.56 -44.06
CA SER A 542 -20.01 30.80 -44.68
C SER A 542 -19.77 29.30 -44.57
N ILE A 543 -20.61 28.61 -43.81
CA ILE A 543 -20.61 27.13 -43.72
C ILE A 543 -21.04 26.45 -45.03
N THR A 544 -21.85 27.12 -45.86
CA THR A 544 -22.34 26.57 -47.15
C THR A 544 -21.21 26.25 -48.13
N ASP A 545 -20.03 26.86 -47.98
CA ASP A 545 -18.83 26.60 -48.79
C ASP A 545 -18.31 25.15 -48.70
N TYR A 546 -18.73 24.42 -47.66
CA TYR A 546 -18.27 23.06 -47.37
C TYR A 546 -19.16 21.98 -48.01
N TYR A 547 -20.37 22.33 -48.47
CA TYR A 547 -21.31 21.41 -49.11
C TYR A 547 -22.01 21.95 -50.38
N SER A 548 -21.73 23.19 -50.79
CA SER A 548 -22.31 23.77 -52.02
C SER A 548 -21.85 23.02 -53.29
N PRO A 549 -22.77 22.45 -54.10
CA PRO A 549 -22.43 21.71 -55.32
C PRO A 549 -21.98 22.62 -56.47
N PHE A 550 -22.30 23.91 -56.41
CA PHE A 550 -22.04 24.86 -57.52
C PHE A 550 -20.57 25.28 -57.64
N LYS A 551 -19.73 25.00 -56.63
CA LYS A 551 -18.29 25.27 -56.70
C LYS A 551 -17.58 24.16 -57.52
N LYS A 552 -17.34 24.46 -58.80
CA LYS A 552 -16.82 23.61 -59.90
C LYS A 552 -15.52 22.79 -59.65
N ALA A 553 -15.00 22.67 -58.43
CA ALA A 553 -13.75 21.95 -58.12
C ALA A 553 -13.71 21.32 -56.71
N ASN A 554 -14.69 20.45 -56.41
CA ASN A 554 -14.91 19.71 -55.14
C ASN A 554 -15.40 20.57 -53.94
N PRO A 555 -16.33 20.03 -53.11
CA PRO A 555 -16.66 20.58 -51.80
C PRO A 555 -15.44 20.72 -50.88
N ALA A 556 -15.46 21.72 -50.00
CA ALA A 556 -14.33 22.00 -49.11
C ALA A 556 -14.26 21.00 -47.95
N SER A 557 -13.08 20.43 -47.70
CA SER A 557 -12.81 19.67 -46.47
C SER A 557 -12.52 20.60 -45.28
N MET A 558 -12.90 20.18 -44.08
CA MET A 558 -12.76 20.90 -42.80
C MET A 558 -11.66 20.27 -41.94
N ASN A 559 -10.99 21.00 -41.05
CA ASN A 559 -10.10 20.39 -40.05
C ASN A 559 -10.90 19.40 -39.18
N SER A 560 -10.32 18.27 -38.78
CA SER A 560 -10.98 17.27 -37.94
C SER A 560 -11.56 17.84 -36.64
N GLU A 561 -10.81 18.67 -35.92
CA GLU A 561 -11.26 19.32 -34.67
C GLU A 561 -12.50 20.19 -34.91
N THR A 562 -12.42 21.10 -35.89
CA THR A 562 -13.54 21.97 -36.29
C THR A 562 -14.77 21.19 -36.75
N PHE A 563 -14.57 20.02 -37.38
CA PHE A 563 -15.65 19.13 -37.81
C PHE A 563 -16.32 18.46 -36.61
N PHE A 564 -15.58 17.89 -35.66
CA PHE A 564 -16.18 17.23 -34.50
C PHE A 564 -16.84 18.23 -33.54
N ASN A 565 -16.32 19.46 -33.42
CA ASN A 565 -16.99 20.53 -32.68
C ASN A 565 -18.36 20.85 -33.32
N LEU A 566 -18.44 20.95 -34.66
CA LEU A 566 -19.72 21.13 -35.38
C LEU A 566 -20.68 19.95 -35.19
N MET A 567 -20.18 18.70 -35.20
CA MET A 567 -21.02 17.52 -34.96
C MET A 567 -21.55 17.52 -33.52
N GLY A 568 -20.70 17.79 -32.52
CA GLY A 568 -21.05 17.80 -31.10
C GLY A 568 -22.10 18.86 -30.77
N GLU A 569 -21.91 20.11 -31.21
CA GLU A 569 -22.89 21.19 -31.08
C GLU A 569 -24.23 20.82 -31.74
N ALA A 570 -24.21 20.14 -32.89
CA ALA A 570 -25.42 19.67 -33.59
C ALA A 570 -26.07 18.41 -32.97
N GLY A 571 -25.56 17.88 -31.86
CA GLY A 571 -26.02 16.64 -31.24
C GLY A 571 -25.84 15.40 -32.14
N MET A 572 -24.85 15.43 -33.03
CA MET A 572 -24.60 14.38 -34.03
C MET A 572 -23.36 13.54 -33.71
N VAL A 573 -23.48 12.23 -33.92
CA VAL A 573 -22.36 11.29 -33.85
C VAL A 573 -21.83 11.02 -35.25
N ALA A 574 -20.51 11.14 -35.44
CA ALA A 574 -19.84 10.89 -36.71
C ALA A 574 -18.87 9.71 -36.60
N GLU A 575 -19.39 8.49 -36.77
CA GLU A 575 -18.58 7.27 -36.81
C GLU A 575 -17.41 7.39 -37.78
N TYR A 576 -16.22 7.08 -37.27
CA TYR A 576 -14.95 7.27 -37.96
C TYR A 576 -14.88 6.55 -39.31
N SER A 577 -15.29 5.27 -39.36
CA SER A 577 -15.33 4.41 -40.57
C SER A 577 -16.11 5.02 -41.74
N SER A 578 -17.11 5.86 -41.46
CA SER A 578 -17.95 6.52 -42.46
C SER A 578 -17.32 7.76 -43.11
N LEU A 579 -16.14 8.19 -42.64
CA LEU A 579 -15.50 9.45 -43.02
C LEU A 579 -14.40 9.25 -44.05
N LYS A 580 -14.22 10.25 -44.91
CA LYS A 580 -13.08 10.33 -45.84
C LYS A 580 -12.20 11.53 -45.50
N VAL A 581 -10.89 11.39 -45.70
CA VAL A 581 -9.86 12.34 -45.24
C VAL A 581 -8.96 12.85 -46.36
N LYS A 582 -8.39 14.04 -46.15
CA LYS A 582 -7.49 14.78 -47.06
C LYS A 582 -6.47 15.59 -46.25
N LEU A 583 -5.27 15.80 -46.79
CA LEU A 583 -4.31 16.80 -46.27
C LEU A 583 -4.25 18.09 -47.09
N LEU A 584 -4.81 18.12 -48.31
CA LEU A 584 -4.80 19.28 -49.20
C LEU A 584 -6.20 19.49 -49.79
N ARG A 585 -6.68 20.75 -49.85
CA ARG A 585 -8.05 21.08 -50.34
C ARG A 585 -8.32 20.58 -51.76
N LYS A 586 -7.29 20.43 -52.60
CA LYS A 586 -7.36 19.89 -53.97
C LYS A 586 -7.00 18.39 -54.12
N SER A 587 -6.72 17.65 -53.04
CA SER A 587 -6.45 16.21 -53.17
C SER A 587 -7.75 15.40 -53.33
N ARG A 588 -7.63 14.19 -53.91
CA ARG A 588 -8.66 13.17 -53.78
C ARG A 588 -8.84 12.80 -52.29
N PRO A 589 -10.06 12.44 -51.84
CA PRO A 589 -10.24 11.82 -50.54
C PRO A 589 -9.72 10.38 -50.57
N ILE A 590 -9.20 9.91 -49.43
CA ILE A 590 -9.13 8.48 -49.11
C ILE A 590 -9.99 8.20 -47.88
N ASP A 591 -10.24 6.95 -47.55
CA ASP A 591 -10.97 6.56 -46.35
C ASP A 591 -10.19 6.90 -45.06
N SER A 592 -10.90 7.14 -43.97
CA SER A 592 -10.33 7.50 -42.66
C SER A 592 -9.52 6.37 -42.01
N GLU A 593 -9.80 5.12 -42.39
CA GLU A 593 -9.18 3.92 -41.84
C GLU A 593 -8.25 3.23 -42.84
N VAL A 594 -7.10 2.77 -42.36
CA VAL A 594 -6.14 1.96 -43.13
C VAL A 594 -6.08 0.55 -42.53
N GLU A 595 -6.25 -0.47 -43.37
CA GLU A 595 -6.17 -1.88 -42.99
C GLU A 595 -4.73 -2.29 -42.60
N ILE A 596 -4.61 -3.00 -41.47
CA ILE A 596 -3.35 -3.53 -40.93
C ILE A 596 -3.17 -4.99 -41.43
N ASN A 597 -3.09 -5.16 -42.74
CA ASN A 597 -2.83 -6.45 -43.39
C ASN A 597 -1.33 -6.82 -43.35
N ASP A 598 -0.99 -8.02 -43.83
CA ASP A 598 0.39 -8.52 -43.90
C ASP A 598 1.32 -7.57 -44.65
N GLU A 599 0.88 -7.05 -45.80
CA GLU A 599 1.61 -6.06 -46.61
C GLU A 599 1.85 -4.74 -45.86
N PHE A 600 0.89 -4.29 -45.04
CA PHE A 600 1.08 -3.11 -44.19
C PHE A 600 2.14 -3.35 -43.11
N LEU A 601 2.10 -4.51 -42.46
CA LEU A 601 3.06 -4.89 -41.42
C LEU A 601 4.47 -5.06 -42.00
N ARG A 602 4.61 -5.71 -43.17
CA ARG A 602 5.88 -5.78 -43.92
C ARG A 602 6.35 -4.40 -44.38
N LEU A 603 5.45 -3.53 -44.87
CA LEU A 603 5.79 -2.16 -45.25
C LEU A 603 6.37 -1.35 -44.08
N LEU A 604 5.83 -1.49 -42.86
CA LEU A 604 6.39 -0.84 -41.67
C LEU A 604 7.79 -1.36 -41.35
N GLY A 605 8.03 -2.67 -41.46
CA GLY A 605 9.35 -3.27 -41.26
C GLY A 605 10.39 -2.77 -42.25
N TYR A 606 10.05 -2.75 -43.54
CA TYR A 606 10.90 -2.18 -44.60
C TYR A 606 11.07 -0.67 -44.49
N TYR A 607 10.04 0.05 -44.05
CA TYR A 607 10.18 1.48 -43.80
C TYR A 607 11.19 1.76 -42.68
N ILE A 608 11.19 0.93 -41.63
CA ILE A 608 12.11 1.11 -40.50
C ILE A 608 13.55 0.77 -40.86
N SER A 609 13.82 -0.30 -41.60
CA SER A 609 15.18 -0.59 -42.09
C SER A 609 15.56 0.35 -43.25
N GLU A 610 15.06 0.04 -44.44
CA GLU A 610 15.50 0.59 -45.72
C GLU A 610 14.75 1.85 -46.19
N GLY A 611 13.79 2.36 -45.41
CA GLY A 611 12.89 3.45 -45.83
C GLY A 611 13.29 4.88 -45.44
N THR A 612 12.74 5.86 -46.17
CA THR A 612 12.76 7.29 -45.82
C THR A 612 11.51 8.04 -46.28
N VAL A 613 11.16 9.14 -45.61
CA VAL A 613 10.10 10.10 -46.00
C VAL A 613 10.71 11.46 -46.35
N ASN A 614 10.34 11.99 -47.51
CA ASN A 614 10.77 13.27 -48.04
C ASN A 614 9.59 14.23 -48.10
N PHE A 615 9.62 15.28 -47.28
CA PHE A 615 8.58 16.30 -47.22
C PHE A 615 8.91 17.45 -48.18
N SER A 616 8.00 17.74 -49.12
CA SER A 616 8.20 18.77 -50.16
C SER A 616 6.87 19.47 -50.48
N GLY A 617 6.20 19.98 -49.45
CA GLY A 617 4.95 20.72 -49.54
C GLY A 617 3.76 19.90 -50.08
N LYS A 618 3.63 19.87 -51.41
CA LYS A 618 2.66 19.05 -52.16
C LYS A 618 3.27 17.73 -52.66
N ASN A 619 4.58 17.69 -52.88
CA ASN A 619 5.31 16.58 -53.48
C ASN A 619 5.93 15.65 -52.41
N SER A 620 5.29 15.56 -51.23
CA SER A 620 5.74 14.64 -50.18
C SER A 620 5.65 13.20 -50.66
N SER A 621 6.73 12.45 -50.45
CA SER A 621 6.90 11.09 -50.94
C SER A 621 7.66 10.25 -49.93
N PHE A 622 7.44 8.94 -49.97
CA PHE A 622 8.27 7.97 -49.25
C PHE A 622 8.94 7.03 -50.25
N ALA A 623 10.10 6.53 -49.87
CA ALA A 623 10.91 5.64 -50.69
C ALA A 623 11.53 4.52 -49.86
N LEU A 624 11.69 3.36 -50.48
CA LEU A 624 12.42 2.21 -49.98
C LEU A 624 13.61 1.95 -50.93
N TYR A 625 14.72 1.45 -50.40
CA TYR A 625 15.91 1.13 -51.18
C TYR A 625 16.32 -0.33 -51.00
N SER A 626 16.87 -0.97 -52.02
CA SER A 626 17.49 -2.30 -51.88
C SER A 626 18.47 -2.57 -53.03
N LYS A 627 19.28 -3.61 -52.84
CA LYS A 627 20.22 -4.17 -53.83
C LYS A 627 19.87 -5.62 -54.23
N ASN A 628 18.78 -6.17 -53.68
CA ASN A 628 18.29 -7.51 -53.96
C ASN A 628 16.89 -7.45 -54.60
N LEU A 629 16.75 -8.04 -55.79
CA LEU A 629 15.53 -8.05 -56.60
C LEU A 629 14.35 -8.76 -55.92
N GLU A 630 14.60 -9.84 -55.18
CA GLU A 630 13.56 -10.57 -54.41
C GLU A 630 12.93 -9.65 -53.35
N VAL A 631 13.77 -8.91 -52.64
CA VAL A 631 13.34 -7.94 -51.61
C VAL A 631 12.63 -6.75 -52.26
N LEU A 632 13.08 -6.30 -53.44
CA LEU A 632 12.43 -5.22 -54.19
C LEU A 632 11.04 -5.61 -54.70
N GLU A 633 10.83 -6.87 -55.12
CA GLU A 633 9.52 -7.35 -55.55
C GLU A 633 8.51 -7.32 -54.39
N ASP A 634 8.89 -7.83 -53.21
CA ASP A 634 8.02 -7.80 -52.03
C ASP A 634 7.82 -6.38 -51.49
N MET A 635 8.85 -5.52 -51.52
CA MET A 635 8.68 -4.08 -51.26
C MET A 635 7.68 -3.45 -52.24
N ARG A 636 7.76 -3.76 -53.55
CA ARG A 636 6.86 -3.25 -54.59
C ARG A 636 5.42 -3.70 -54.33
N LYS A 637 5.22 -5.00 -54.03
CA LYS A 637 3.94 -5.58 -53.61
C LYS A 637 3.38 -4.85 -52.40
N CYS A 638 4.16 -4.70 -51.34
CA CYS A 638 3.71 -4.04 -50.11
C CYS A 638 3.31 -2.57 -50.33
N MET A 639 4.14 -1.79 -51.04
CA MET A 639 3.83 -0.40 -51.38
C MET A 639 2.55 -0.27 -52.23
N ALA A 640 2.38 -1.12 -53.24
CA ALA A 640 1.22 -1.10 -54.13
C ALA A 640 -0.07 -1.54 -53.40
N THR A 641 -0.03 -2.65 -52.65
CA THR A 641 -1.19 -3.17 -51.91
C THR A 641 -1.66 -2.19 -50.83
N VAL A 642 -0.75 -1.56 -50.10
CA VAL A 642 -1.12 -0.59 -49.05
C VAL A 642 -1.64 0.72 -49.64
N THR A 643 -0.87 1.34 -50.54
CA THR A 643 -1.19 2.70 -51.00
C THR A 643 -2.17 2.77 -52.17
N LYS A 644 -2.46 1.63 -52.81
CA LYS A 644 -3.16 1.49 -54.09
C LYS A 644 -2.49 2.29 -55.24
N ILE A 645 -1.18 2.54 -55.12
CA ILE A 645 -0.34 3.25 -56.08
C ILE A 645 0.92 2.41 -56.35
N ASN A 646 1.16 2.04 -57.61
CA ASN A 646 2.41 1.37 -57.99
C ASN A 646 3.59 2.33 -57.78
N PRO A 647 4.66 1.92 -57.07
CA PRO A 647 5.83 2.77 -56.87
C PRO A 647 6.57 3.02 -58.19
N VAL A 648 7.13 4.21 -58.34
CA VAL A 648 8.07 4.53 -59.42
C VAL A 648 9.43 3.98 -59.04
N GLU A 649 10.02 3.18 -59.91
CA GLU A 649 11.36 2.61 -59.73
C GLU A 649 12.44 3.48 -60.38
N ARG A 650 13.61 3.62 -59.72
CA ARG A 650 14.78 4.36 -60.24
C ARG A 650 16.10 3.74 -59.81
N THR A 651 17.06 3.59 -60.71
CA THR A 651 18.44 3.24 -60.35
C THR A 651 19.14 4.45 -59.73
N THR A 652 19.65 4.33 -58.50
CA THR A 652 20.36 5.42 -57.79
C THR A 652 21.87 5.25 -57.84
N THR A 653 22.53 6.10 -58.63
CA THR A 653 24.01 6.15 -58.75
C THR A 653 24.60 7.00 -57.62
N GLY A 654 24.64 6.45 -56.40
CA GLY A 654 25.12 7.15 -55.20
C GLY A 654 26.27 6.42 -54.49
N PHE A 655 25.97 5.30 -53.82
CA PHE A 655 26.96 4.50 -53.08
C PHE A 655 26.75 2.99 -53.38
N GLY A 656 27.11 2.63 -54.61
CA GLY A 656 26.77 1.36 -55.24
C GLY A 656 25.36 1.37 -55.84
N THR A 657 25.09 0.41 -56.72
CA THR A 657 23.83 0.29 -57.47
C THR A 657 22.68 -0.21 -56.60
N SER A 658 21.98 0.71 -55.94
CA SER A 658 20.67 0.45 -55.30
C SER A 658 19.52 0.95 -56.17
N GLN A 659 18.41 0.21 -56.19
CA GLN A 659 17.15 0.66 -56.77
C GLN A 659 16.32 1.38 -55.69
N GLU A 660 15.75 2.53 -56.06
CA GLU A 660 14.76 3.29 -55.30
C GLU A 660 13.37 2.87 -55.77
N LEU A 661 12.49 2.45 -54.85
CA LEU A 661 11.04 2.33 -55.08
C LEU A 661 10.34 3.49 -54.35
N LYS A 662 9.59 4.32 -55.07
CA LYS A 662 9.08 5.61 -54.57
C LYS A 662 7.59 5.81 -54.79
N VAL A 663 6.85 6.18 -53.73
CA VAL A 663 5.43 6.59 -53.82
C VAL A 663 5.28 8.05 -53.43
N GLY A 664 4.71 8.85 -54.34
CA GLY A 664 4.33 10.24 -54.11
C GLY A 664 2.95 10.37 -53.47
N ASN A 665 2.83 10.09 -52.17
CA ASN A 665 1.59 10.29 -51.42
C ASN A 665 1.86 10.91 -50.04
N LYS A 666 1.35 12.14 -49.84
CA LYS A 666 1.53 12.87 -48.59
C LYS A 666 0.90 12.16 -47.38
N ILE A 667 -0.28 11.56 -47.51
CA ILE A 667 -0.99 10.99 -46.35
C ILE A 667 -0.20 9.80 -45.78
N TYR A 668 0.26 8.88 -46.64
CA TYR A 668 1.14 7.78 -46.21
C TYR A 668 2.53 8.27 -45.75
N SER A 669 3.03 9.40 -46.27
CA SER A 669 4.29 10.00 -45.79
C SER A 669 4.15 10.56 -44.36
N GLU A 670 3.03 11.23 -44.03
CA GLU A 670 2.76 11.65 -42.65
C GLU A 670 2.48 10.44 -41.75
N LEU A 671 1.74 9.43 -42.23
CA LEU A 671 1.43 8.20 -41.48
C LEU A 671 2.69 7.45 -41.05
N LEU A 672 3.59 7.16 -42.00
CA LEU A 672 4.85 6.45 -41.70
C LEU A 672 5.75 7.27 -40.75
N ASN A 673 5.73 8.60 -40.88
CA ASN A 673 6.46 9.50 -39.99
C ASN A 673 5.89 9.54 -38.57
N ALA A 674 4.55 9.53 -38.42
CA ALA A 674 3.87 9.54 -37.13
C ALA A 674 3.96 8.18 -36.41
N LEU A 675 3.88 7.07 -37.15
CA LEU A 675 3.94 5.71 -36.60
C LEU A 675 5.36 5.26 -36.24
N CYS A 676 6.35 5.61 -37.07
CA CYS A 676 7.70 5.01 -37.01
C CYS A 676 8.85 6.03 -36.98
N GLY A 677 8.57 7.34 -36.99
CA GLY A 677 9.58 8.40 -37.02
C GLY A 677 10.29 8.59 -38.37
N LYS A 678 11.15 9.63 -38.45
CA LYS A 678 11.98 9.94 -39.63
C LYS A 678 13.47 10.01 -39.28
N GLY A 679 14.28 9.34 -40.09
CA GLY A 679 15.74 9.34 -39.98
C GLY A 679 16.24 8.35 -38.94
N SER A 680 17.28 7.58 -39.26
CA SER A 680 17.54 6.29 -38.59
C SER A 680 17.89 6.35 -37.09
N SER A 681 18.19 7.52 -36.53
CA SER A 681 18.34 7.74 -35.08
C SER A 681 17.02 7.91 -34.33
N ASN A 682 15.98 8.36 -35.03
CA ASN A 682 14.67 8.71 -34.48
C ASN A 682 13.60 7.70 -34.91
N LYS A 683 13.98 6.65 -35.65
CA LYS A 683 13.07 5.56 -36.00
C LYS A 683 12.74 4.73 -34.76
N HIS A 684 11.50 4.30 -34.65
CA HIS A 684 10.96 3.48 -33.56
C HIS A 684 9.84 2.56 -34.07
N ILE A 685 9.45 1.58 -33.26
CA ILE A 685 8.30 0.70 -33.51
C ILE A 685 7.01 1.44 -33.08
N PRO A 686 5.87 1.28 -33.80
CA PRO A 686 4.57 1.77 -33.35
C PRO A 686 4.08 1.01 -32.11
N SER A 687 3.48 1.68 -31.13
CA SER A 687 3.13 1.02 -29.86
C SER A 687 2.09 -0.09 -30.02
N PHE A 688 1.15 0.02 -30.97
CA PHE A 688 0.14 -1.02 -31.25
C PHE A 688 0.77 -2.38 -31.62
N MET A 689 2.00 -2.39 -32.16
CA MET A 689 2.72 -3.62 -32.54
C MET A 689 2.88 -4.59 -31.36
N PHE A 690 2.97 -4.08 -30.12
CA PHE A 690 3.09 -4.90 -28.91
C PHE A 690 1.79 -5.61 -28.50
N GLY A 691 0.65 -5.25 -29.10
CA GLY A 691 -0.67 -5.85 -28.83
C GLY A 691 -1.12 -6.92 -29.83
N LEU A 692 -0.47 -6.99 -31.00
CA LEU A 692 -0.83 -7.89 -32.09
C LEU A 692 -0.50 -9.36 -31.81
N SER A 693 -1.06 -10.27 -32.60
CA SER A 693 -0.76 -11.71 -32.62
C SER A 693 0.67 -12.00 -33.08
N LYS A 694 1.22 -13.17 -32.71
CA LYS A 694 2.62 -13.54 -33.03
C LYS A 694 2.86 -13.56 -34.53
N GLU A 695 1.90 -14.07 -35.27
CA GLU A 695 1.90 -14.23 -36.71
C GLU A 695 2.05 -12.86 -37.39
N ARG A 696 1.33 -11.85 -36.91
CA ARG A 696 1.32 -10.47 -37.43
C ARG A 696 2.57 -9.69 -37.03
N ILE A 697 3.05 -9.85 -35.80
CA ILE A 697 4.37 -9.34 -35.37
C ILE A 697 5.48 -9.97 -36.23
N GLY A 698 5.32 -11.26 -36.60
CA GLY A 698 6.22 -12.00 -37.47
C GLY A 698 6.37 -11.35 -38.85
N LYS A 699 5.27 -10.91 -39.48
CA LYS A 699 5.32 -10.17 -40.77
C LYS A 699 6.16 -8.90 -40.68
N PHE A 700 5.99 -8.12 -39.61
CA PHE A 700 6.79 -6.92 -39.37
C PHE A 700 8.27 -7.23 -39.14
N LEU A 701 8.59 -8.18 -38.24
CA LEU A 701 9.97 -8.56 -37.94
C LEU A 701 10.67 -9.21 -39.14
N ALA A 702 9.96 -9.96 -39.98
CA ALA A 702 10.49 -10.54 -41.21
C ALA A 702 11.06 -9.47 -42.16
N ALA A 703 10.28 -8.42 -42.44
CA ALA A 703 10.74 -7.31 -43.29
C ALA A 703 11.86 -6.48 -42.63
N LEU A 704 11.77 -6.24 -41.32
CA LEU A 704 12.80 -5.53 -40.55
C LEU A 704 14.16 -6.26 -40.61
N TYR A 705 14.18 -7.57 -40.36
CA TYR A 705 15.38 -8.41 -40.43
C TYR A 705 15.80 -8.73 -41.88
N THR A 706 14.91 -8.60 -42.87
CA THR A 706 15.28 -8.69 -44.30
C THR A 706 16.22 -7.55 -44.70
N GLY A 707 15.99 -6.34 -44.18
CA GLY A 707 16.95 -5.22 -44.25
C GLY A 707 18.15 -5.42 -43.34
N ASP A 708 18.15 -4.79 -42.16
CA ASP A 708 19.31 -4.66 -41.26
C ASP A 708 19.74 -5.95 -40.53
N GLY A 709 19.00 -7.06 -40.68
CA GLY A 709 19.32 -8.33 -40.03
C GLY A 709 20.61 -8.98 -40.56
N TYR A 710 21.28 -9.76 -39.72
CA TYR A 710 22.49 -10.50 -40.09
C TYR A 710 22.59 -11.83 -39.35
N THR A 711 23.42 -12.73 -39.86
CA THR A 711 23.63 -14.05 -39.27
C THR A 711 25.09 -14.45 -39.38
N THR A 712 25.59 -15.13 -38.35
CA THR A 712 26.95 -15.68 -38.26
C THR A 712 26.87 -17.17 -37.91
N LYS A 713 28.01 -17.86 -37.88
CA LYS A 713 28.09 -19.27 -37.47
C LYS A 713 27.53 -19.55 -36.06
N HIS A 714 27.37 -18.52 -35.22
CA HIS A 714 27.02 -18.64 -33.79
C HIS A 714 25.99 -17.61 -33.30
N SER A 715 25.45 -16.76 -34.18
CA SER A 715 24.49 -15.72 -33.77
C SER A 715 23.60 -15.22 -34.90
N PHE A 716 22.37 -14.86 -34.56
CA PHE A 716 21.40 -14.18 -35.42
C PHE A 716 21.03 -12.84 -34.78
N GLY A 717 20.99 -11.75 -35.55
CA GLY A 717 20.83 -10.42 -34.97
C GLY A 717 20.41 -9.32 -35.95
N TYR A 718 20.28 -8.12 -35.40
CA TYR A 718 19.81 -6.88 -36.03
C TYR A 718 20.67 -5.72 -35.52
N ASN A 719 21.01 -4.74 -36.38
CA ASN A 719 21.75 -3.53 -35.98
C ASN A 719 20.98 -2.27 -36.34
N THR A 720 21.07 -1.24 -35.50
CA THR A 720 20.49 0.08 -35.76
C THR A 720 21.32 1.19 -35.11
N ILE A 721 21.04 2.45 -35.41
CA ILE A 721 21.59 3.61 -34.68
C ILE A 721 20.59 4.21 -33.67
N SER A 722 19.32 3.77 -33.70
CA SER A 722 18.30 4.16 -32.71
C SER A 722 18.35 3.21 -31.51
N LYS A 723 18.74 3.72 -30.34
CA LYS A 723 18.77 2.92 -29.10
C LYS A 723 17.36 2.42 -28.72
N GLU A 724 16.36 3.29 -28.85
CA GLU A 724 14.97 2.96 -28.56
C GLU A 724 14.46 1.82 -29.44
N LEU A 725 14.73 1.86 -30.75
CA LEU A 725 14.39 0.78 -31.67
C LEU A 725 15.08 -0.54 -31.31
N ALA A 726 16.36 -0.51 -30.90
CA ALA A 726 17.04 -1.72 -30.42
C ALA A 726 16.38 -2.29 -29.14
N GLN A 727 15.99 -1.45 -28.19
CA GLN A 727 15.27 -1.87 -26.98
C GLN A 727 13.87 -2.42 -27.31
N GLN A 728 13.14 -1.79 -28.23
CA GLN A 728 11.82 -2.23 -28.69
C GLN A 728 11.88 -3.56 -29.46
N VAL A 729 12.90 -3.80 -30.30
CA VAL A 729 13.15 -5.11 -30.93
C VAL A 729 13.49 -6.17 -29.87
N GLN A 730 14.35 -5.85 -28.90
CA GLN A 730 14.66 -6.74 -27.77
C GLN A 730 13.42 -7.08 -26.92
N GLN A 731 12.46 -6.16 -26.84
CA GLN A 731 11.18 -6.36 -26.14
C GLN A 731 10.20 -7.21 -26.97
N LEU A 732 10.03 -6.96 -28.28
CA LEU A 732 9.19 -7.80 -29.14
C LEU A 732 9.68 -9.25 -29.22
N LEU A 733 10.99 -9.51 -29.16
CA LEU A 733 11.52 -10.89 -29.15
C LEU A 733 11.04 -11.72 -27.94
N LEU A 734 10.63 -11.08 -26.84
CA LEU A 734 10.01 -11.76 -25.70
C LEU A 734 8.63 -12.37 -26.05
N VAL A 735 7.93 -11.90 -27.09
CA VAL A 735 6.69 -12.56 -27.58
C VAL A 735 6.95 -14.01 -28.01
N TYR A 736 8.14 -14.27 -28.56
CA TYR A 736 8.61 -15.59 -28.97
C TYR A 736 9.33 -16.35 -27.84
N GLY A 737 9.44 -15.74 -26.65
CA GLY A 737 10.18 -16.29 -25.52
C GLY A 737 11.71 -16.12 -25.62
N ILE A 738 12.19 -15.33 -26.59
CA ILE A 738 13.61 -15.18 -26.96
C ILE A 738 14.24 -14.04 -26.15
N VAL A 739 15.18 -14.40 -25.27
CA VAL A 739 15.93 -13.43 -24.46
C VAL A 739 17.20 -13.00 -25.18
N ALA A 740 17.04 -12.11 -26.16
CA ALA A 740 18.15 -11.55 -26.93
C ALA A 740 19.00 -10.57 -26.10
N SER A 741 20.31 -10.54 -26.37
CA SER A 741 21.26 -9.57 -25.82
C SER A 741 21.29 -8.30 -26.66
N LEU A 742 21.26 -7.14 -26.00
CA LEU A 742 21.53 -5.84 -26.58
C LEU A 742 23.00 -5.47 -26.32
N TYR A 743 23.73 -5.05 -27.36
CA TYR A 743 25.10 -4.54 -27.25
C TYR A 743 25.26 -3.19 -27.93
N LYS A 744 26.30 -2.46 -27.53
CA LYS A 744 26.69 -1.17 -28.08
C LYS A 744 28.07 -1.27 -28.72
N SER A 745 28.19 -0.80 -29.96
CA SER A 745 29.44 -0.77 -30.73
C SER A 745 29.63 0.60 -31.39
N LYS A 746 30.74 0.77 -32.12
CA LYS A 746 31.06 2.00 -32.86
C LYS A 746 31.46 1.69 -34.29
N THR A 747 31.00 2.52 -35.22
CA THR A 747 31.43 2.52 -36.63
C THR A 747 32.85 3.06 -36.80
N LYS A 748 33.45 2.80 -37.97
CA LYS A 748 34.69 3.48 -38.42
C LYS A 748 34.59 5.02 -38.44
N LYS A 749 33.38 5.60 -38.38
CA LYS A 749 33.15 7.05 -38.30
C LYS A 749 32.74 7.51 -36.88
N ASN A 750 33.10 6.75 -35.84
CA ASN A 750 32.81 7.00 -34.41
C ASN A 750 31.32 7.14 -34.02
N LYS A 751 30.38 7.00 -34.97
CA LYS A 751 28.95 6.88 -34.68
C LYS A 751 28.66 5.56 -33.96
N GLU A 752 27.78 5.62 -32.97
CA GLU A 752 27.34 4.47 -32.19
C GLU A 752 26.38 3.58 -33.00
N ILE A 753 26.45 2.27 -32.77
CA ILE A 753 25.47 1.27 -33.24
C ILE A 753 24.99 0.47 -32.04
N TYR A 754 23.70 0.17 -32.04
CA TYR A 754 23.03 -0.70 -31.09
C TYR A 754 22.62 -1.98 -31.81
N GLY A 755 23.11 -3.12 -31.34
CA GLY A 755 22.82 -4.43 -31.93
C GLY A 755 22.01 -5.30 -30.98
N VAL A 756 21.04 -6.02 -31.52
CA VAL A 756 20.21 -7.00 -30.81
C VAL A 756 20.52 -8.38 -31.38
N VAL A 757 20.91 -9.33 -30.53
CA VAL A 757 21.47 -10.61 -30.97
C VAL A 757 21.08 -11.77 -30.05
N PHE A 758 20.77 -12.92 -30.64
CA PHE A 758 20.58 -14.19 -29.93
C PHE A 758 21.43 -15.30 -30.55
N TYR A 759 21.67 -16.36 -29.78
CA TYR A 759 22.77 -17.32 -30.03
C TYR A 759 22.31 -18.79 -30.05
N LYS A 760 21.14 -19.11 -29.49
CA LYS A 760 20.64 -20.49 -29.48
C LYS A 760 20.01 -20.80 -30.84
N LYS A 761 20.31 -21.97 -31.42
CA LYS A 761 19.65 -22.40 -32.66
C LYS A 761 18.14 -22.53 -32.44
N ASP A 762 17.76 -23.08 -31.30
CA ASP A 762 16.37 -23.31 -30.90
C ASP A 762 15.56 -21.98 -30.85
N ASP A 763 16.17 -20.86 -30.45
CA ASP A 763 15.56 -19.51 -30.50
C ASP A 763 15.37 -19.02 -31.96
N MET A 764 16.33 -19.30 -32.84
CA MET A 764 16.29 -18.96 -34.26
C MET A 764 15.26 -19.80 -35.02
N ASP A 765 15.18 -21.10 -34.71
CA ASP A 765 14.20 -22.01 -35.30
C ASP A 765 12.76 -21.62 -34.86
N GLU A 766 12.55 -21.13 -33.63
CA GLU A 766 11.26 -20.55 -33.20
C GLU A 766 10.96 -19.20 -33.89
N PHE A 767 11.95 -18.31 -34.02
CA PHE A 767 11.79 -17.03 -34.73
C PHE A 767 11.37 -17.23 -36.20
N LEU A 768 12.04 -18.15 -36.91
CA LEU A 768 11.82 -18.39 -38.34
C LEU A 768 10.48 -19.09 -38.65
N LYS A 769 9.78 -19.70 -37.68
CA LYS A 769 8.40 -20.21 -37.87
C LYS A 769 7.41 -19.12 -38.26
N TYR A 770 7.63 -17.89 -37.79
CA TYR A 770 6.72 -16.74 -38.02
C TYR A 770 7.37 -15.66 -38.91
N THR A 771 8.65 -15.80 -39.27
CA THR A 771 9.40 -14.75 -39.98
C THR A 771 10.05 -15.24 -41.28
N GLU A 772 9.42 -14.88 -42.39
CA GLU A 772 9.94 -15.13 -43.74
C GLU A 772 10.95 -14.04 -44.14
N VAL A 773 12.19 -14.19 -43.68
CA VAL A 773 13.31 -13.27 -43.92
C VAL A 773 13.94 -13.56 -45.29
N LEU A 774 13.75 -12.63 -46.24
CA LEU A 774 14.15 -12.80 -47.64
C LEU A 774 15.62 -12.44 -47.90
N GLY A 775 16.11 -12.78 -49.09
CA GLY A 775 17.31 -12.20 -49.69
C GLY A 775 18.65 -12.62 -49.12
N LYS A 776 18.69 -13.61 -48.23
CA LYS A 776 19.87 -14.03 -47.46
C LYS A 776 20.08 -15.54 -47.61
N LYS A 777 21.33 -15.96 -47.84
CA LYS A 777 21.69 -17.39 -47.97
C LYS A 777 21.36 -18.14 -46.66
N LYS A 778 20.97 -19.42 -46.78
CA LYS A 778 20.52 -20.29 -45.67
C LYS A 778 21.19 -19.98 -44.33
N PHE A 779 20.36 -19.71 -43.32
CA PHE A 779 20.78 -19.35 -41.97
C PHE A 779 21.34 -20.54 -41.18
N GLU A 780 22.54 -21.00 -41.53
CA GLU A 780 23.22 -22.10 -40.84
C GLU A 780 23.96 -21.63 -39.58
N MET A 781 23.26 -21.64 -38.45
CA MET A 781 23.81 -21.38 -37.12
C MET A 781 24.10 -22.69 -36.37
N LYS A 782 25.32 -22.85 -35.84
CA LYS A 782 25.69 -24.02 -35.03
C LYS A 782 24.99 -23.99 -33.67
N LYS A 783 24.59 -25.16 -33.16
CA LYS A 783 23.99 -25.26 -31.81
C LYS A 783 25.00 -24.80 -30.76
N PHE A 784 24.68 -23.72 -30.06
CA PHE A 784 25.52 -23.07 -29.06
C PHE A 784 24.79 -23.02 -27.72
N ALA A 785 25.42 -23.51 -26.66
CA ALA A 785 24.85 -23.55 -25.32
C ALA A 785 25.29 -22.31 -24.51
N LEU A 786 24.35 -21.39 -24.28
CA LEU A 786 24.55 -20.31 -23.31
C LEU A 786 24.22 -20.82 -21.89
N PRO A 787 25.09 -20.60 -20.88
CA PRO A 787 24.74 -20.80 -19.48
C PRO A 787 23.67 -19.77 -19.09
N SER A 788 22.40 -20.18 -19.20
CA SER A 788 21.25 -19.29 -19.18
C SER A 788 20.05 -19.99 -18.54
N ARG A 789 19.54 -19.44 -17.44
CA ARG A 789 18.53 -20.12 -16.61
C ARG A 789 17.16 -19.47 -16.79
N LYS A 790 16.29 -20.12 -17.57
CA LYS A 790 14.87 -19.78 -17.68
C LYS A 790 14.09 -20.48 -16.55
N VAL A 791 13.17 -19.75 -15.93
CA VAL A 791 12.30 -20.21 -14.83
C VAL A 791 10.87 -19.82 -15.17
N ARG A 792 10.14 -20.75 -15.81
CA ARG A 792 8.83 -20.52 -16.46
C ARG A 792 8.88 -19.27 -17.37
N ASP A 793 8.17 -18.20 -17.05
CA ASP A 793 8.13 -16.98 -17.86
C ASP A 793 9.26 -15.97 -17.51
N ALA A 794 10.07 -16.20 -16.47
CA ALA A 794 11.24 -15.37 -16.12
C ALA A 794 12.59 -15.98 -16.53
N TYR A 795 13.66 -15.19 -16.45
CA TYR A 795 15.03 -15.57 -16.81
C TYR A 795 16.03 -14.90 -15.86
N VAL A 796 17.04 -15.67 -15.42
CA VAL A 796 18.17 -15.17 -14.63
C VAL A 796 19.23 -14.59 -15.56
N ASP A 797 19.35 -13.27 -15.56
CA ASP A 797 20.51 -12.58 -16.12
C ASP A 797 21.51 -12.28 -14.99
N LYS A 798 22.70 -11.78 -15.35
CA LYS A 798 23.65 -11.24 -14.37
C LYS A 798 23.81 -9.74 -14.53
N VAL A 799 24.00 -9.05 -13.41
CA VAL A 799 24.47 -7.66 -13.40
C VAL A 799 25.84 -7.61 -14.08
N LYS A 800 26.02 -6.66 -14.98
CA LYS A 800 27.24 -6.42 -15.76
C LYS A 800 27.92 -5.11 -15.38
N LYS A 801 27.13 -4.08 -15.02
CA LYS A 801 27.63 -2.78 -14.60
C LYS A 801 26.65 -2.11 -13.63
N ILE A 802 27.15 -1.43 -12.61
CA ILE A 802 26.36 -0.55 -11.74
C ILE A 802 26.92 0.87 -11.80
N GLU A 803 26.04 1.87 -11.95
CA GLU A 803 26.40 3.28 -12.00
C GLU A 803 25.58 4.04 -10.94
N LYS A 804 26.24 4.53 -9.89
CA LYS A 804 25.63 5.47 -8.94
C LYS A 804 25.58 6.86 -9.58
N ILE A 805 24.40 7.49 -9.56
CA ILE A 805 24.13 8.77 -10.22
C ILE A 805 23.63 9.76 -9.16
N THR A 806 24.38 10.83 -8.93
CA THR A 806 23.98 11.96 -8.08
C THR A 806 23.60 13.15 -8.97
N LEU A 807 22.33 13.55 -8.93
CA LEU A 807 21.78 14.61 -9.77
C LEU A 807 22.04 16.01 -9.19
N LYS A 808 22.23 17.02 -10.07
CA LYS A 808 22.44 18.42 -9.67
C LYS A 808 21.21 19.06 -9.00
N LYS A 809 20.01 18.54 -9.26
CA LYS A 809 18.74 18.91 -8.64
C LYS A 809 17.95 17.63 -8.37
N PRO A 810 17.12 17.59 -7.31
CA PRO A 810 16.18 16.50 -7.11
C PRO A 810 15.22 16.36 -8.31
N ILE A 811 14.80 15.12 -8.61
CA ILE A 811 13.69 14.84 -9.55
C ILE A 811 12.63 13.96 -8.87
N PRO A 812 11.33 14.14 -9.18
CA PRO A 812 10.29 13.28 -8.63
C PRO A 812 10.50 11.82 -9.04
N VAL A 813 10.19 10.91 -8.12
CA VAL A 813 10.17 9.47 -8.34
C VAL A 813 8.77 8.92 -8.11
N TYR A 814 8.47 7.81 -8.78
CA TYR A 814 7.14 7.30 -9.01
C TYR A 814 7.11 5.79 -8.79
N ASP A 815 5.91 5.27 -8.52
CA ASP A 815 5.69 3.83 -8.43
C ASP A 815 4.31 3.40 -8.94
N LEU A 816 4.21 2.13 -9.34
CA LEU A 816 2.99 1.50 -9.87
C LEU A 816 2.58 0.30 -9.00
N SER A 817 1.57 0.51 -8.18
CA SER A 817 0.93 -0.58 -7.46
C SER A 817 0.04 -1.40 -8.40
N VAL A 818 0.13 -2.73 -8.32
CA VAL A 818 -0.78 -3.68 -9.00
C VAL A 818 -1.43 -4.62 -7.98
N PRO A 819 -2.65 -5.13 -8.21
CA PRO A 819 -3.30 -6.00 -7.23
C PRO A 819 -2.59 -7.34 -7.01
N GLY A 820 -2.39 -7.72 -5.74
CA GLY A 820 -2.03 -9.07 -5.31
C GLY A 820 -0.60 -9.18 -4.77
N THR A 821 0.12 -10.18 -5.24
CA THR A 821 1.58 -10.34 -5.02
C THR A 821 2.38 -10.07 -6.30
N GLU A 822 1.68 -9.65 -7.34
CA GLU A 822 2.19 -9.44 -8.67
C GLU A 822 3.06 -8.18 -8.72
N ASN A 823 3.99 -8.17 -9.65
CA ASN A 823 5.01 -7.14 -9.86
C ASN A 823 4.88 -6.57 -11.27
N PHE A 824 5.40 -5.38 -11.55
CA PHE A 824 5.31 -4.78 -12.90
C PHE A 824 6.62 -4.90 -13.68
N LEU A 825 6.54 -4.71 -15.01
CA LEU A 825 7.71 -4.76 -15.89
C LEU A 825 8.13 -3.37 -16.39
N SER A 826 9.43 -3.10 -16.38
CA SER A 826 9.99 -1.97 -17.14
C SER A 826 9.84 -2.17 -18.65
N ALA A 827 10.02 -1.09 -19.43
CA ALA A 827 10.17 -1.15 -20.89
C ALA A 827 11.30 -2.10 -21.32
N THR A 828 12.37 -2.19 -20.52
CA THR A 828 13.49 -3.11 -20.74
C THR A 828 13.24 -4.52 -20.24
N GLY A 829 12.03 -4.85 -19.75
CA GLY A 829 11.65 -6.17 -19.29
C GLY A 829 12.30 -6.60 -17.98
N VAL A 830 12.82 -5.66 -17.18
CA VAL A 830 13.23 -5.90 -15.79
C VAL A 830 11.98 -6.02 -14.92
N ILE A 831 12.00 -6.94 -13.95
CA ILE A 831 10.90 -7.13 -13.00
C ILE A 831 11.13 -6.15 -11.83
N LEU A 832 10.17 -5.25 -11.62
CA LEU A 832 10.21 -4.17 -10.62
C LEU A 832 9.24 -4.50 -9.48
N HIS A 833 9.66 -4.25 -8.23
CA HIS A 833 8.83 -4.59 -7.07
C HIS A 833 7.57 -3.72 -6.99
N ASN A 834 6.45 -4.34 -6.61
CA ASN A 834 5.17 -3.70 -6.29
C ASN A 834 5.22 -3.00 -4.92
N SER A 835 5.97 -1.91 -4.84
CA SER A 835 5.96 -0.97 -3.71
C SER A 835 4.80 0.04 -3.87
N GLY A 836 4.74 1.08 -3.03
CA GLY A 836 3.62 2.02 -2.98
C GLY A 836 2.58 1.68 -1.92
N HIS A 837 2.97 0.92 -0.89
CA HIS A 837 2.14 0.64 0.27
C HIS A 837 2.27 1.77 1.29
N SER A 838 1.19 2.52 1.53
CA SER A 838 1.21 3.69 2.43
C SER A 838 1.57 3.24 3.84
N SER A 839 2.72 3.71 4.31
CA SER A 839 3.42 3.11 5.45
C SER A 839 3.54 4.09 6.60
N TYR A 840 3.11 3.63 7.78
CA TYR A 840 2.96 4.43 9.00
C TYR A 840 3.69 3.75 10.14
N SER A 841 4.45 4.51 10.93
CA SER A 841 5.14 3.94 12.10
C SER A 841 5.43 4.98 13.17
N THR A 842 5.75 4.51 14.38
CA THR A 842 6.47 5.32 15.36
C THR A 842 7.96 4.97 15.40
N PHE A 843 8.80 5.91 15.81
CA PHE A 843 10.24 5.70 15.97
C PHE A 843 10.73 6.39 17.23
N HIS A 844 11.59 5.74 18.03
CA HIS A 844 12.19 6.38 19.19
C HIS A 844 13.36 7.31 18.79
N ALA A 845 13.06 8.59 18.52
CA ALA A 845 14.04 9.64 18.26
C ALA A 845 13.50 11.00 18.73
N ALA A 846 14.31 11.82 19.40
CA ALA A 846 13.88 13.16 19.85
C ALA A 846 13.87 14.22 18.72
N SER A 847 14.59 13.95 17.62
CA SER A 847 14.75 14.86 16.48
C SER A 847 14.97 14.08 15.17
N VAL A 848 14.92 14.75 14.03
CA VAL A 848 15.11 14.13 12.71
C VAL A 848 16.57 13.66 12.51
N GLU A 849 17.52 14.40 13.05
CA GLU A 849 18.95 14.07 13.06
C GLU A 849 19.20 12.85 13.96
N THR A 850 18.43 12.72 15.05
CA THR A 850 18.44 11.54 15.92
C THR A 850 17.82 10.32 15.23
N LEU A 851 16.79 10.52 14.38
CA LEU A 851 16.21 9.46 13.54
C LEU A 851 17.25 8.95 12.54
N VAL A 852 17.85 9.84 11.74
CA VAL A 852 18.92 9.50 10.78
C VAL A 852 20.04 8.72 11.47
N LYS A 853 20.60 9.25 12.54
CA LYS A 853 21.72 8.61 13.26
C LYS A 853 21.35 7.22 13.81
N ARG A 854 20.11 7.02 14.27
CA ARG A 854 19.64 5.73 14.79
C ARG A 854 19.40 4.69 13.70
N LEU A 855 19.02 5.11 12.49
CA LEU A 855 18.94 4.22 11.33
C LEU A 855 20.33 3.69 10.96
N GLU A 856 21.33 4.56 10.89
CA GLU A 856 22.70 4.20 10.49
C GLU A 856 23.43 3.32 11.51
N THR A 857 23.10 3.42 12.80
CA THR A 857 23.68 2.57 13.85
C THR A 857 23.00 1.21 13.99
N PRO A 858 23.73 0.15 14.40
CA PRO A 858 23.12 -1.07 14.94
C PRO A 858 22.16 -0.76 16.11
N PRO A 859 21.06 -1.51 16.29
CA PRO A 859 20.72 -2.76 15.59
C PRO A 859 20.00 -2.57 14.24
N ILE A 860 19.79 -1.33 13.77
CA ILE A 860 19.11 -1.06 12.49
C ILE A 860 20.10 -1.17 11.33
N ASN A 861 21.18 -0.39 11.35
CA ASN A 861 22.30 -0.44 10.39
C ASN A 861 21.85 -0.27 8.91
N LEU A 862 21.13 0.83 8.64
CA LEU A 862 20.57 1.19 7.33
C LEU A 862 20.99 2.59 6.89
N PRO A 863 21.17 2.86 5.59
CA PRO A 863 21.63 4.16 5.12
C PRO A 863 20.61 5.27 5.35
N ALA A 864 21.08 6.48 5.65
CA ALA A 864 20.23 7.68 5.80
C ALA A 864 19.31 7.94 4.59
N SER A 865 19.67 7.48 3.38
CA SER A 865 18.86 7.58 2.16
C SER A 865 17.49 6.91 2.25
N LEU A 866 17.23 6.07 3.27
CA LEU A 866 15.88 5.56 3.50
C LEU A 866 14.93 6.65 4.02
N VAL A 867 15.38 7.62 4.82
CA VAL A 867 14.51 8.71 5.34
C VAL A 867 13.81 9.49 4.22
N ASP A 868 14.44 9.51 3.04
CA ASP A 868 13.97 10.13 1.81
C ASP A 868 12.63 9.53 1.30
N SER A 869 12.26 8.29 1.68
CA SER A 869 10.99 7.63 1.29
C SER A 869 9.81 7.93 2.22
N LEU A 870 10.05 8.62 3.33
CA LEU A 870 8.99 9.23 4.14
C LEU A 870 8.54 10.53 3.49
N ASP A 871 7.25 10.84 3.57
CA ASP A 871 6.72 12.13 3.09
C ASP A 871 6.59 13.12 4.25
N ILE A 872 6.15 12.65 5.43
CA ILE A 872 5.94 13.47 6.62
C ILE A 872 6.64 12.87 7.85
N ILE A 873 7.31 13.74 8.61
CA ILE A 873 7.81 13.45 9.95
C ILE A 873 7.07 14.33 10.95
N ILE A 874 6.40 13.71 11.93
CA ILE A 874 5.70 14.40 13.03
C ILE A 874 6.48 14.17 14.32
N ASN A 875 6.92 15.21 15.01
CA ASN A 875 7.64 15.09 16.28
C ASN A 875 6.72 15.42 17.47
N VAL A 876 6.63 14.51 18.44
CA VAL A 876 5.75 14.61 19.62
C VAL A 876 6.54 14.46 20.92
N VAL A 877 6.43 15.46 21.80
CA VAL A 877 7.11 15.54 23.11
C VAL A 877 6.11 15.52 24.27
N HIS A 878 6.60 15.10 25.45
CA HIS A 878 5.87 15.17 26.72
C HIS A 878 6.64 16.05 27.70
N LEU A 879 6.08 17.22 28.01
CA LEU A 879 6.64 18.17 28.96
C LEU A 879 6.04 17.90 30.35
N LYS A 880 6.91 17.50 31.28
CA LYS A 880 6.57 17.15 32.66
C LYS A 880 7.42 17.97 33.63
N ASP A 881 6.85 19.05 34.14
CA ASP A 881 7.41 19.87 35.23
C ASP A 881 6.47 19.90 36.44
N GLN A 882 6.81 20.63 37.51
CA GLN A 882 5.99 20.67 38.73
C GLN A 882 4.58 21.28 38.55
N LYS A 883 4.33 21.98 37.43
CA LYS A 883 3.08 22.70 37.13
C LYS A 883 2.40 22.20 35.85
N ARG A 884 3.13 21.62 34.90
CA ARG A 884 2.64 21.17 33.59
C ARG A 884 2.93 19.69 33.36
N ASN A 885 1.94 18.97 32.85
CA ASN A 885 2.04 17.58 32.43
C ASN A 885 1.32 17.43 31.07
N ILE A 886 1.94 17.97 30.02
CA ILE A 886 1.31 18.21 28.72
C ILE A 886 2.05 17.48 27.60
N ARG A 887 1.32 17.02 26.58
CA ARG A 887 1.87 16.43 25.36
C ARG A 887 1.63 17.40 24.21
N ARG A 888 2.64 17.57 23.35
CA ARG A 888 2.65 18.56 22.26
C ARG A 888 3.36 17.99 21.04
N MET A 889 2.81 18.22 19.86
CA MET A 889 3.57 18.17 18.61
C MET A 889 4.51 19.38 18.61
N THR A 890 5.82 19.18 18.45
CA THR A 890 6.78 20.28 18.30
C THR A 890 6.82 20.80 16.88
N ASN A 891 6.83 19.90 15.89
CA ASN A 891 6.70 20.24 14.48
C ASN A 891 6.12 19.09 13.64
N LEU A 892 5.51 19.48 12.52
CA LEU A 892 5.24 18.63 11.37
C LEU A 892 6.16 19.10 10.23
N LYS A 893 6.97 18.19 9.71
CA LYS A 893 7.90 18.43 8.61
C LYS A 893 7.55 17.59 7.39
N GLU A 894 7.49 18.22 6.22
CA GLU A 894 7.53 17.52 4.93
C GLU A 894 8.98 17.21 4.56
N VAL A 895 9.27 15.99 4.12
CA VAL A 895 10.61 15.60 3.63
C VAL A 895 10.80 16.11 2.20
N ILE A 896 11.96 16.72 1.92
CA ILE A 896 12.34 17.16 0.56
C ILE A 896 13.51 16.32 0.04
N GLU A 897 14.60 16.22 0.79
CA GLU A 897 15.86 15.57 0.37
C GLU A 897 16.81 15.27 1.55
N VAL A 898 17.37 14.06 1.63
CA VAL A 898 18.44 13.72 2.58
C VAL A 898 19.83 14.10 2.04
N LYS A 899 20.52 15.03 2.72
CA LYS A 899 21.87 15.48 2.39
C LYS A 899 22.93 14.60 3.07
N GLN A 900 23.22 13.45 2.45
CA GLN A 900 24.13 12.42 3.00
C GLN A 900 25.47 12.98 3.52
N GLN A 901 26.11 13.91 2.80
CA GLN A 901 27.40 14.50 3.16
C GLN A 901 27.42 15.23 4.51
N LEU A 902 26.25 15.53 5.09
CA LEU A 902 26.07 16.25 6.35
C LEU A 902 25.22 15.49 7.37
N GLY A 903 24.68 14.31 7.04
CA GLY A 903 23.72 13.58 7.89
C GLY A 903 22.43 14.36 8.21
N THR A 904 22.04 15.31 7.36
CA THR A 904 20.91 16.23 7.59
C THR A 904 19.79 16.04 6.58
N VAL A 905 18.55 16.31 6.98
CA VAL A 905 17.35 16.16 6.15
C VAL A 905 16.82 17.54 5.77
N ASP A 906 16.90 17.88 4.49
CA ASP A 906 16.23 19.04 3.94
C ASP A 906 14.72 18.80 3.99
N SER A 907 14.02 19.69 4.71
CA SER A 907 12.64 19.45 5.11
C SER A 907 11.91 20.77 5.33
N ASN A 908 10.69 20.86 4.80
CA ASN A 908 9.83 22.01 5.02
C ASN A 908 9.12 21.87 6.36
N THR A 909 9.38 22.77 7.30
CA THR A 909 8.67 22.77 8.60
C THR A 909 7.36 23.52 8.40
N LEU A 910 6.26 22.79 8.18
CA LEU A 910 4.97 23.36 7.77
C LEU A 910 4.14 23.84 8.97
N PHE A 911 4.19 23.10 10.08
CA PHE A 911 3.58 23.47 11.36
C PHE A 911 4.63 23.40 12.46
N GLU A 912 4.68 24.41 13.33
CA GLU A 912 5.65 24.48 14.43
C GLU A 912 5.04 25.11 15.70
N TRP A 913 5.23 24.47 16.85
CA TRP A 913 4.67 24.89 18.13
C TRP A 913 5.56 25.90 18.86
N ASP A 914 4.96 27.03 19.24
CA ASP A 914 5.56 28.08 20.07
C ASP A 914 5.40 27.75 21.56
N PRO A 915 6.50 27.44 22.30
CA PRO A 915 6.42 27.05 23.71
C PRO A 915 6.05 28.20 24.67
N ILE A 916 6.08 29.46 24.20
CA ILE A 916 5.78 30.66 24.98
C ILE A 916 4.29 31.00 24.85
N LYS A 917 3.72 30.87 23.65
CA LYS A 917 2.29 31.09 23.38
C LYS A 917 1.41 29.85 23.61
N ASP A 918 2.02 28.66 23.69
CA ASP A 918 1.36 27.35 23.66
C ASP A 918 0.42 27.18 22.42
N ALA A 919 0.90 27.63 21.26
CA ALA A 919 0.14 27.70 20.01
C ALA A 919 0.95 27.16 18.82
N VAL A 920 0.28 26.65 17.79
CA VAL A 920 0.92 26.17 16.56
C VAL A 920 0.91 27.28 15.51
N ASN A 921 2.07 27.57 14.92
CA ASN A 921 2.22 28.46 13.77
C ASN A 921 2.18 27.63 12.47
N TYR A 922 1.63 28.21 11.39
CA TYR A 922 1.58 27.61 10.06
C TYR A 922 2.43 28.42 9.08
N ASN A 923 3.39 27.76 8.42
CA ASN A 923 4.40 28.40 7.58
C ASN A 923 4.01 28.51 6.09
N GLY A 924 2.73 28.26 5.75
CA GLY A 924 2.13 28.69 4.48
C GLY A 924 2.24 27.67 3.34
N HIS A 925 3.43 27.51 2.77
CA HIS A 925 3.63 26.76 1.53
C HIS A 925 3.88 25.27 1.79
N SER A 926 3.06 24.39 1.21
CA SER A 926 3.22 22.93 1.30
C SER A 926 3.76 22.33 -0.01
N HIS A 927 4.79 21.51 0.13
CA HIS A 927 5.33 20.66 -0.94
C HIS A 927 4.34 19.54 -1.31
N ILE A 928 3.69 18.91 -0.32
CA ILE A 928 2.76 17.79 -0.52
C ILE A 928 1.48 18.24 -1.22
N LEU A 929 0.89 19.40 -0.86
CA LEU A 929 -0.22 19.97 -1.65
C LEU A 929 0.19 20.24 -3.10
N SER A 930 1.45 20.61 -3.34
CA SER A 930 2.00 20.79 -4.69
C SER A 930 2.19 19.46 -5.45
N ILE A 931 2.41 18.35 -4.75
CA ILE A 931 2.41 16.98 -5.34
C ILE A 931 0.97 16.54 -5.65
N ILE A 932 0.04 16.66 -4.69
CA ILE A 932 -1.39 16.35 -4.88
C ILE A 932 -1.95 17.12 -6.08
N SER A 933 -1.63 18.40 -6.20
CA SER A 933 -2.10 19.25 -7.30
C SER A 933 -1.68 18.73 -8.68
N LYS A 934 -0.42 18.28 -8.81
CA LYS A 934 0.09 17.67 -10.05
C LYS A 934 -0.57 16.32 -10.34
N ARG A 935 -0.71 15.47 -9.31
CA ARG A 935 -1.26 14.11 -9.41
C ARG A 935 -2.75 14.07 -9.76
N THR A 936 -3.52 15.05 -9.27
CA THR A 936 -4.98 15.09 -9.39
C THR A 936 -5.49 16.09 -10.44
N GLY A 937 -4.63 16.98 -10.93
CA GLY A 937 -5.02 18.13 -11.75
C GLY A 937 -5.79 19.22 -10.99
N ILE A 938 -5.99 19.07 -9.67
CA ILE A 938 -6.72 20.04 -8.84
C ILE A 938 -5.78 21.23 -8.54
N PRO A 939 -6.13 22.49 -8.87
CA PRO A 939 -5.30 23.65 -8.55
C PRO A 939 -5.04 23.79 -7.04
N ILE A 940 -3.82 24.19 -6.65
CA ILE A 940 -3.40 24.34 -5.24
C ILE A 940 -4.41 25.15 -4.41
N ALA A 941 -4.93 26.26 -4.93
CA ALA A 941 -5.93 27.08 -4.24
C ALA A 941 -7.25 26.34 -3.89
N LYS A 942 -7.62 25.27 -4.62
CA LYS A 942 -8.74 24.39 -4.24
C LYS A 942 -8.37 23.41 -3.14
N LEU A 943 -7.11 22.95 -3.08
CA LEU A 943 -6.61 22.10 -2.01
C LEU A 943 -6.45 22.89 -0.70
N GLU A 944 -6.03 24.15 -0.78
CA GLU A 944 -6.00 25.08 0.36
C GLU A 944 -7.42 25.39 0.87
N ALA A 945 -8.41 25.53 -0.02
CA ALA A 945 -9.81 25.64 0.37
C ALA A 945 -10.36 24.37 1.02
N GLU A 946 -10.00 23.19 0.51
CA GLU A 946 -10.35 21.87 1.10
C GLU A 946 -9.74 21.71 2.50
N LEU A 947 -8.48 22.11 2.69
CA LEU A 947 -7.82 22.16 3.99
C LEU A 947 -8.59 23.04 4.99
N GLN A 948 -9.03 24.23 4.55
CA GLN A 948 -9.86 25.11 5.39
C GLN A 948 -11.23 24.51 5.70
N ILE A 949 -11.88 23.82 4.75
CA ILE A 949 -13.16 23.13 4.97
C ILE A 949 -12.99 22.03 6.03
N ARG A 950 -11.96 21.19 5.91
CA ARG A 950 -11.66 20.13 6.89
C ARG A 950 -11.30 20.70 8.26
N THR A 951 -10.57 21.81 8.31
CA THR A 951 -10.28 22.54 9.56
C THR A 951 -11.58 22.99 10.24
N LYS A 952 -12.51 23.61 9.50
CA LYS A 952 -13.84 23.99 10.00
C LYS A 952 -14.65 22.78 10.47
N ILE A 953 -14.58 21.63 9.78
CA ILE A 953 -15.26 20.39 10.17
C ILE A 953 -14.81 19.93 11.56
N LEU A 954 -13.50 19.79 11.78
CA LEU A 954 -12.95 19.34 13.06
C LEU A 954 -13.30 20.32 14.19
N GLN A 955 -13.26 21.63 13.93
CA GLN A 955 -13.71 22.67 14.87
C GLN A 955 -15.21 22.54 15.21
N ARG A 956 -16.09 22.42 14.21
CA ARG A 956 -17.55 22.27 14.42
C ARG A 956 -17.91 20.98 15.17
N MET A 957 -17.16 19.91 14.98
CA MET A 957 -17.37 18.66 15.74
C MET A 957 -17.02 18.86 17.22
N ILE A 958 -15.97 19.62 17.54
CA ILE A 958 -15.62 20.00 18.92
C ILE A 958 -16.68 20.91 19.54
N GLU A 959 -17.15 21.95 18.82
CA GLU A 959 -18.22 22.84 19.28
C GLU A 959 -19.52 22.07 19.60
N LYS A 960 -19.84 21.03 18.81
CA LYS A 960 -20.98 20.13 19.03
C LYS A 960 -20.69 18.99 20.02
N ASN A 961 -19.52 18.98 20.65
CA ASN A 961 -19.06 17.97 21.62
C ASN A 961 -19.06 16.52 21.09
N ILE A 962 -18.85 16.34 19.77
CA ILE A 962 -18.82 15.05 19.06
C ILE A 962 -17.44 14.41 19.26
N LEU A 963 -17.10 14.04 20.50
CA LEU A 963 -15.75 13.58 20.85
C LEU A 963 -15.55 12.06 20.75
N ASN A 964 -16.61 11.26 20.92
CA ASN A 964 -16.52 9.81 20.92
C ASN A 964 -16.15 9.24 19.53
N HIS A 965 -15.47 8.09 19.52
CA HIS A 965 -14.97 7.47 18.29
C HIS A 965 -16.10 7.05 17.33
N SER A 966 -17.24 6.57 17.83
CA SER A 966 -18.32 6.09 16.96
C SER A 966 -18.91 7.19 16.09
N GLU A 967 -19.11 8.38 16.65
CA GLU A 967 -19.63 9.53 15.91
C GLU A 967 -18.54 10.23 15.09
N PHE A 968 -17.30 10.30 15.59
CA PHE A 968 -16.17 10.79 14.81
C PHE A 968 -16.02 10.03 13.48
N THR A 969 -15.92 8.70 13.54
CA THR A 969 -15.77 7.86 12.33
C THR A 969 -16.98 7.94 11.40
N LYS A 970 -18.20 8.09 11.92
CA LYS A 970 -19.40 8.32 11.08
C LYS A 970 -19.27 9.59 10.25
N VAL A 971 -18.86 10.71 10.86
CA VAL A 971 -18.74 12.00 10.15
C VAL A 971 -17.61 11.96 9.11
N ILE A 972 -16.46 11.37 9.43
CA ILE A 972 -15.35 11.21 8.46
C ILE A 972 -15.77 10.31 7.28
N ASN A 973 -16.40 9.17 7.54
CA ASN A 973 -16.87 8.25 6.49
C ASN A 973 -18.00 8.85 5.63
N LEU A 974 -18.88 9.67 6.22
CA LEU A 974 -19.90 10.41 5.47
C LEU A 974 -19.27 11.54 4.65
N TYR A 975 -18.23 12.20 5.15
CA TYR A 975 -17.51 13.24 4.38
C TYR A 975 -16.86 12.66 3.13
N TYR A 976 -16.25 11.47 3.21
CA TYR A 976 -15.68 10.80 2.04
C TYR A 976 -16.71 10.44 0.95
N LYS A 977 -18.00 10.36 1.29
CA LYS A 977 -19.06 9.89 0.39
C LYS A 977 -19.95 11.04 -0.09
N GLU A 978 -20.38 11.90 0.82
CA GLU A 978 -21.24 13.05 0.55
C GLU A 978 -20.77 14.31 1.32
N PRO A 979 -19.65 14.95 0.91
CA PRO A 979 -19.10 16.13 1.60
C PRO A 979 -20.14 17.24 1.85
N LYS A 980 -21.04 17.43 0.88
CA LYS A 980 -22.11 18.44 0.90
C LYS A 980 -23.14 18.24 2.02
N ILE A 981 -23.35 17.01 2.49
CA ILE A 981 -24.24 16.73 3.62
C ILE A 981 -23.55 17.16 4.92
N VAL A 982 -22.33 16.68 5.17
CA VAL A 982 -21.56 17.03 6.38
C VAL A 982 -21.36 18.55 6.54
N ILE A 983 -21.02 19.24 5.44
CA ILE A 983 -20.89 20.72 5.42
C ILE A 983 -22.20 21.40 5.85
N ARG A 984 -23.35 20.89 5.39
CA ARG A 984 -24.69 21.41 5.74
C ARG A 984 -25.05 21.11 7.20
N GLU A 985 -24.87 19.87 7.64
CA GLU A 985 -25.23 19.43 9.01
C GLU A 985 -24.36 20.09 10.09
N LEU A 986 -23.10 20.37 9.79
CA LEU A 986 -22.19 21.13 10.67
C LEU A 986 -22.34 22.65 10.56
N GLY A 987 -23.23 23.16 9.70
CA GLY A 987 -23.48 24.60 9.56
C GLY A 987 -22.25 25.37 9.10
N ILE A 988 -21.52 24.81 8.14
CA ILE A 988 -20.31 25.38 7.56
C ILE A 988 -20.68 26.26 6.36
N LYS A 989 -20.19 27.50 6.39
CA LYS A 989 -20.25 28.49 5.31
C LYS A 989 -18.86 28.70 4.73
#